data_AF-A0A4S4KDJ9-F1
#
_entry.id   AF-A0A4S4KDJ9-F1
#
_cell.length_a   1.000
_cell.length_b   1.000
_cell.length_c   1.000
_cell.angle_alpha   90.00
_cell.angle_beta   90.00
_cell.angle_gamma   90.00
#
_symmetry.space_group_name_H-M   'P 1'
#
loop_
_entity.id
_entity.type
_entity.pdbx_description
1 polymer ?
#
loop_
_entity_poly.entity_id
_entity_poly.type
_entity_poly.pdbx_seq_one_letter_code
_entity_poly.pdbx_strand_id
1 'polypeptide(L)'
;MAKSVVSNVDARIDAYCEAFKALEEAFYKDRLLNMELTVARVLGAVRRLEIKADLSDILYSKGSALDDEDKACLEGTRVDILDIATNWAVSEPSSEDRRTVLLLVGTAGTGKSAIAHSMAQRFKKLGRLGSSFGFVRNVQERGVTYLFPTIARNMADFDEDIRQALWEAVGNDTALRTTHSLKQQFENFLQKPFEGITISGPILIVIDALDECGDSMAGQQLASLLATHSQKLPSNFRLFVTSRPEHHIISQFEHKDHIRIEHMESILSTSTSRDINLFIQSRLMKGMQTLDGIEMEHCSKLAITSQGLFQWASVACKQIANPPPGHTPLERYTEMVQSGSDIVKDQLLDYLYREVLRPLFADDDKGMDRFRAVLGVVLAAFEPLTMMAVKGLHASLNPNEGYEAKDVLKHLGSLLSGATEMDVPIRPLHTSFRDFLTDLGRSKDFFVDITPLHQGLLLASLNSMNNELAFNICRLDSSYVMNKDIVDLSDRIQKYIPHHLPYFCRFWAHHLDATLTTGMKMFPYQRFRELLKLFADKVILFWLEVLSILGGVSPAAPALATAARVLKSDRSPTLKDTLLDCIVDIQKFVDVFAQPMSQSAPHIYISAVPFSPRGSWISKQYLPRLPRTLRICNPPEDWPVAQGLIQHSAQIEDIAISTDGAQIAGVCRSIVISILVWDTRTGLVKYGPFETGGNVECIAFSADGAQIAYVLAENGDDWYMGDRKWEYPDNWSIRLRSWVDFRSYIFP
;
A
#
# COMPACT_ATOMS: atom_id res chain seq x y z
N MET A 1 -49.38 -15.82 84.01
CA MET A 1 -48.43 -14.92 83.32
C MET A 1 -47.39 -15.64 82.45
N ALA A 2 -47.04 -16.92 82.68
CA ALA A 2 -45.99 -17.58 81.88
C ALA A 2 -46.36 -17.91 80.41
N LYS A 3 -47.64 -18.22 80.10
CA LYS A 3 -48.04 -18.60 78.72
C LYS A 3 -48.09 -17.45 77.71
N SER A 4 -48.33 -16.19 78.13
CA SER A 4 -48.39 -15.05 77.19
C SER A 4 -47.02 -14.44 76.87
N VAL A 5 -46.00 -14.70 77.70
CA VAL A 5 -44.62 -14.27 77.44
C VAL A 5 -43.96 -15.19 76.43
N VAL A 6 -44.19 -16.51 76.52
CA VAL A 6 -43.67 -17.50 75.58
C VAL A 6 -44.25 -17.32 74.18
N SER A 7 -45.57 -17.07 74.03
CA SER A 7 -46.17 -16.86 72.70
C SER A 7 -45.68 -15.59 71.99
N ASN A 8 -45.23 -14.58 72.75
CA ASN A 8 -44.65 -13.34 72.21
C ASN A 8 -43.17 -13.53 71.81
N VAL A 9 -42.47 -14.45 72.48
CA VAL A 9 -41.11 -14.87 72.10
C VAL A 9 -41.17 -15.72 70.82
N ASP A 10 -42.08 -16.69 70.73
CA ASP A 10 -42.26 -17.52 69.54
C ASP A 10 -42.61 -16.67 68.31
N ALA A 11 -43.55 -15.72 68.45
CA ALA A 11 -43.91 -14.80 67.37
C ALA A 11 -42.74 -13.91 66.93
N ARG A 12 -41.84 -13.51 67.84
CA ARG A 12 -40.62 -12.76 67.48
C ARG A 12 -39.59 -13.66 66.80
N ILE A 13 -39.45 -14.90 67.22
CA ILE A 13 -38.57 -15.88 66.56
C ILE A 13 -39.05 -16.12 65.13
N ASP A 14 -40.35 -16.34 64.93
CA ASP A 14 -40.94 -16.51 63.59
C ASP A 14 -40.71 -15.27 62.72
N ALA A 15 -40.90 -14.07 63.26
CA ALA A 15 -40.63 -12.82 62.54
C ALA A 15 -39.14 -12.66 62.17
N TYR A 16 -38.21 -13.06 63.05
CA TYR A 16 -36.79 -13.09 62.71
C TYR A 16 -36.47 -14.13 61.64
N CYS A 17 -37.08 -15.32 61.71
CA CYS A 17 -36.89 -16.36 60.69
C CYS A 17 -37.41 -15.92 59.33
N GLU A 18 -38.55 -15.24 59.25
CA GLU A 18 -39.06 -14.67 57.99
C GLU A 18 -38.15 -13.55 57.47
N ALA A 19 -37.69 -12.64 58.34
CA ALA A 19 -36.75 -11.59 57.95
C ALA A 19 -35.41 -12.16 57.45
N PHE A 20 -34.90 -13.23 58.07
CA PHE A 20 -33.69 -13.92 57.60
C PHE A 20 -33.90 -14.60 56.26
N LYS A 21 -35.03 -15.27 56.04
CA LYS A 21 -35.38 -15.87 54.73
C LYS A 21 -35.49 -14.80 53.64
N ALA A 22 -36.15 -13.68 53.93
CA ALA A 22 -36.28 -12.57 52.99
C ALA A 22 -34.91 -11.95 52.66
N LEU A 23 -34.01 -11.82 53.64
CA LEU A 23 -32.65 -11.33 53.43
C LEU A 23 -31.80 -12.32 52.62
N GLU A 24 -31.93 -13.62 52.89
CA GLU A 24 -31.27 -14.70 52.15
C GLU A 24 -31.72 -14.70 50.67
N GLU A 25 -33.02 -14.65 50.41
CA GLU A 25 -33.57 -14.57 49.04
C GLU A 25 -33.10 -13.30 48.31
N ALA A 26 -33.12 -12.14 48.98
CA ALA A 26 -32.64 -10.88 48.41
C ALA A 26 -31.14 -10.94 48.09
N PHE A 27 -30.32 -11.52 48.97
CA PHE A 27 -28.89 -11.69 48.76
C PHE A 27 -28.57 -12.62 47.57
N TYR A 28 -29.26 -13.76 47.46
CA TYR A 28 -29.07 -14.66 46.32
C TYR A 28 -29.54 -14.05 45.00
N LYS A 29 -30.65 -13.31 45.01
CA LYS A 29 -31.17 -12.63 43.81
C LYS A 29 -30.23 -11.53 43.33
N ASP A 30 -29.71 -10.70 44.23
CA ASP A 30 -28.72 -9.66 43.90
C ASP A 30 -27.42 -10.27 43.37
N ARG A 31 -26.94 -11.36 44.00
CA ARG A 31 -25.73 -12.06 43.54
C ARG A 31 -25.91 -12.69 42.16
N LEU A 32 -27.08 -13.27 41.88
CA LEU A 32 -27.40 -13.85 40.56
C LEU A 32 -27.42 -12.76 39.49
N LEU A 33 -28.11 -11.64 39.75
CA LEU A 33 -28.17 -10.51 38.83
C LEU A 33 -26.78 -9.90 38.57
N ASN A 34 -25.99 -9.70 39.62
CA ASN A 34 -24.62 -9.20 39.49
C ASN A 34 -23.71 -10.17 38.73
N MET A 35 -23.88 -11.47 38.92
CA MET A 35 -23.16 -12.50 38.17
C MET A 35 -23.57 -12.49 36.69
N GLU A 36 -24.86 -12.45 36.37
CA GLU A 36 -25.36 -12.37 35.00
C GLU A 36 -24.89 -11.10 34.29
N LEU A 37 -24.94 -9.94 34.96
CA LEU A 37 -24.41 -8.68 34.44
C LEU A 37 -22.90 -8.75 34.18
N THR A 38 -22.14 -9.35 35.10
CA THR A 38 -20.69 -9.50 34.95
C THR A 38 -20.36 -10.43 33.79
N VAL A 39 -21.02 -11.57 33.69
CA VAL A 39 -20.86 -12.52 32.58
C VAL A 39 -21.21 -11.88 31.25
N ALA A 40 -22.32 -11.15 31.16
CA ALA A 40 -22.71 -10.43 29.94
C ALA A 40 -21.67 -9.38 29.53
N ARG A 41 -21.12 -8.62 30.49
CA ARG A 41 -20.04 -7.65 30.23
C ARG A 41 -18.75 -8.31 29.76
N VAL A 42 -18.38 -9.44 30.36
CA VAL A 42 -17.19 -10.21 29.97
C VAL A 42 -17.37 -10.81 28.57
N LEU A 43 -18.50 -11.43 28.28
CA LEU A 43 -18.82 -11.95 26.95
C LEU A 43 -18.79 -10.84 25.89
N GLY A 44 -19.35 -9.67 26.19
CA GLY A 44 -19.27 -8.50 25.31
C GLY A 44 -17.83 -8.02 25.08
N ALA A 45 -16.97 -8.06 26.11
CA ALA A 45 -15.56 -7.70 25.97
C ALA A 45 -14.78 -8.72 25.13
N VAL A 46 -15.03 -10.02 25.34
CA VAL A 46 -14.41 -11.10 24.55
C VAL A 46 -14.81 -11.00 23.08
N ARG A 47 -16.10 -10.81 22.79
CA ARG A 47 -16.59 -10.63 21.41
C ARG A 47 -15.97 -9.41 20.73
N ARG A 48 -15.80 -8.29 21.45
CA ARG A 48 -15.09 -7.12 20.91
C ARG A 48 -13.62 -7.40 20.60
N LEU A 49 -12.94 -8.23 21.40
CA LEU A 49 -11.55 -8.61 21.15
C LEU A 49 -11.43 -9.53 19.93
N GLU A 50 -12.34 -10.49 19.77
CA GLU A 50 -12.46 -11.34 18.59
C GLU A 50 -12.65 -10.50 17.32
N ILE A 51 -13.64 -9.60 17.33
CA ILE A 51 -13.89 -8.68 16.20
C ILE A 51 -12.64 -7.87 15.84
N LYS A 52 -11.96 -7.30 16.84
CA LYS A 52 -10.73 -6.52 16.61
C LYS A 52 -9.59 -7.38 16.07
N ALA A 53 -9.50 -8.64 16.50
CA ALA A 53 -8.50 -9.58 16.00
C ALA A 53 -8.77 -9.91 14.53
N ASP A 54 -10.00 -10.24 14.16
CA ASP A 54 -10.35 -10.56 12.76
C ASP A 54 -10.12 -9.35 11.84
N LEU A 55 -10.61 -8.18 12.23
CA LEU A 55 -10.45 -6.96 11.44
C LEU A 55 -8.98 -6.48 11.36
N SER A 56 -8.08 -7.03 12.19
CA SER A 56 -6.66 -6.70 12.11
C SER A 56 -5.97 -7.25 10.86
N ASP A 57 -6.56 -8.27 10.21
CA ASP A 57 -6.11 -8.84 8.94
C ASP A 57 -6.30 -7.88 7.76
N ILE A 58 -7.22 -6.92 7.88
CA ILE A 58 -7.45 -5.89 6.87
C ILE A 58 -6.22 -4.99 6.80
N LEU A 59 -5.69 -4.78 5.58
CA LEU A 59 -4.53 -3.92 5.34
C LEU A 59 -4.71 -2.53 5.98
N TYR A 60 -3.62 -1.98 6.50
CA TYR A 60 -3.62 -0.66 7.13
C TYR A 60 -2.36 0.10 6.76
N SER A 61 -2.53 1.32 6.23
CA SER A 61 -1.41 2.19 5.90
C SER A 61 -0.96 2.98 7.13
N LYS A 62 0.21 2.65 7.68
CA LYS A 62 0.81 3.44 8.76
C LYS A 62 1.37 4.73 8.19
N GLY A 63 0.76 5.84 8.57
CA GLY A 63 1.20 7.18 8.15
C GLY A 63 0.56 7.70 6.87
N SER A 64 -0.54 7.13 6.37
CA SER A 64 -1.38 7.76 5.33
C SER A 64 -2.27 8.89 5.85
N ALA A 65 -2.46 8.95 7.16
CA ALA A 65 -3.30 9.94 7.82
C ALA A 65 -2.81 11.37 7.54
N LEU A 66 -3.76 12.29 7.38
CA LEU A 66 -3.52 13.70 7.09
C LEU A 66 -3.61 14.54 8.38
N ASP A 67 -2.92 14.10 9.43
CA ASP A 67 -2.96 14.71 10.77
C ASP A 67 -1.68 15.44 11.19
N ASP A 68 -0.73 15.56 10.26
CA ASP A 68 0.45 16.40 10.39
C ASP A 68 0.06 17.88 10.37
N GLU A 69 0.14 18.54 11.53
CA GLU A 69 -0.22 19.94 11.71
C GLU A 69 0.68 20.89 10.92
N ASP A 70 1.95 20.51 10.69
CA ASP A 70 2.91 21.32 9.94
C ASP A 70 2.61 21.37 8.43
N LYS A 71 1.76 20.45 7.96
CA LYS A 71 1.28 20.39 6.57
C LYS A 71 -0.06 21.09 6.36
N ALA A 72 -0.77 21.47 7.41
CA ALA A 72 -2.01 22.22 7.28
C ALA A 72 -1.76 23.65 6.76
N CYS A 73 -2.82 24.31 6.29
CA CYS A 73 -2.76 25.72 5.91
C CYS A 73 -2.41 26.56 7.14
N LEU A 74 -1.55 27.57 6.93
CA LEU A 74 -1.25 28.55 7.95
C LEU A 74 -2.53 29.28 8.36
N GLU A 75 -2.68 29.57 9.65
CA GLU A 75 -3.81 30.33 10.16
C GLU A 75 -4.00 31.65 9.40
N GLY A 76 -5.23 31.93 8.98
CA GLY A 76 -5.59 33.11 8.18
C GLY A 76 -5.33 32.97 6.68
N THR A 77 -4.82 31.83 6.20
CA THR A 77 -4.65 31.55 4.75
C THR A 77 -5.70 30.58 4.23
N ARG A 78 -6.00 30.63 2.93
CA ARG A 78 -6.96 29.77 2.23
C ARG A 78 -8.37 29.74 2.85
N VAL A 79 -8.73 30.80 3.57
CA VAL A 79 -10.00 30.89 4.30
C VAL A 79 -11.19 30.67 3.37
N ASP A 80 -11.21 31.34 2.22
CA ASP A 80 -12.33 31.27 1.27
C ASP A 80 -12.65 29.83 0.83
N ILE A 81 -11.63 29.07 0.39
CA ILE A 81 -11.83 27.68 -0.08
C ILE A 81 -12.07 26.71 1.06
N LEU A 82 -11.45 26.95 2.23
CA LEU A 82 -11.71 26.16 3.43
C LEU A 82 -13.15 26.36 3.91
N ASP A 83 -13.70 27.56 3.80
CA ASP A 83 -15.08 27.87 4.16
C ASP A 83 -16.05 27.25 3.15
N ILE A 84 -15.75 27.32 1.84
CA ILE A 84 -16.51 26.60 0.81
C ILE A 84 -16.57 25.11 1.12
N ALA A 85 -15.41 24.48 1.37
CA ALA A 85 -15.33 23.05 1.67
C ALA A 85 -15.99 22.70 3.01
N THR A 86 -15.85 23.54 4.03
CA THR A 86 -16.48 23.32 5.34
C THR A 86 -18.00 23.43 5.24
N ASN A 87 -18.51 24.48 4.58
CA ASN A 87 -19.95 24.68 4.37
C ASN A 87 -20.55 23.53 3.58
N TRP A 88 -19.90 23.11 2.49
CA TRP A 88 -20.31 21.93 1.72
C TRP A 88 -20.37 20.66 2.59
N ALA A 89 -19.36 20.42 3.41
CA ALA A 89 -19.30 19.22 4.24
C ALA A 89 -20.37 19.20 5.34
N VAL A 90 -20.80 20.36 5.86
CA VAL A 90 -21.83 20.44 6.91
C VAL A 90 -23.26 20.64 6.39
N SER A 91 -23.46 20.89 5.09
CA SER A 91 -24.78 21.05 4.49
C SER A 91 -25.70 19.86 4.78
N GLU A 92 -26.96 20.16 5.12
CA GLU A 92 -27.95 19.12 5.42
C GLU A 92 -28.32 18.29 4.17
N PRO A 93 -28.63 16.99 4.32
CA PRO A 93 -29.03 16.12 3.21
C PRO A 93 -30.31 16.58 2.47
N SER A 94 -31.13 17.40 3.12
CA SER A 94 -32.39 17.98 2.60
C SER A 94 -32.19 19.24 1.77
N SER A 95 -30.99 19.84 1.78
CA SER A 95 -30.68 21.02 0.97
C SER A 95 -30.57 20.67 -0.52
N GLU A 96 -30.74 21.66 -1.40
CA GLU A 96 -30.58 21.52 -2.85
C GLU A 96 -29.15 21.04 -3.26
N ASP A 97 -28.17 21.09 -2.34
CA ASP A 97 -26.80 20.62 -2.56
C ASP A 97 -26.61 19.15 -2.13
N ARG A 98 -27.16 18.23 -2.93
CA ARG A 98 -27.03 16.75 -2.76
C ARG A 98 -25.62 16.21 -3.06
N ARG A 99 -24.62 17.07 -3.17
CA ARG A 99 -23.27 16.69 -3.61
C ARG A 99 -22.52 16.02 -2.45
N THR A 100 -22.34 14.71 -2.51
CA THR A 100 -21.62 13.93 -1.48
C THR A 100 -20.11 13.88 -1.73
N VAL A 101 -19.65 14.32 -2.90
CA VAL A 101 -18.24 14.42 -3.25
C VAL A 101 -17.88 15.86 -3.62
N LEU A 102 -16.76 16.36 -3.08
CA LEU A 102 -16.12 17.59 -3.54
C LEU A 102 -14.72 17.23 -4.04
N LEU A 103 -14.50 17.41 -5.34
CA LEU A 103 -13.20 17.27 -5.99
C LEU A 103 -12.54 18.64 -6.14
N LEU A 104 -11.45 18.86 -5.41
CA LEU A 104 -10.61 20.04 -5.54
C LEU A 104 -9.49 19.80 -6.56
N VAL A 105 -9.60 20.47 -7.70
CA VAL A 105 -8.68 20.35 -8.84
C VAL A 105 -7.74 21.55 -8.86
N GLY A 106 -6.47 21.32 -9.18
CA GLY A 106 -5.54 22.42 -9.41
C GLY A 106 -4.14 21.95 -9.77
N THR A 107 -3.39 22.84 -10.39
CA THR A 107 -2.00 22.57 -10.80
C THR A 107 -1.05 22.28 -9.62
N ALA A 108 0.14 21.76 -9.91
CA ALA A 108 1.19 21.49 -8.94
C ALA A 108 1.55 22.74 -8.11
N GLY A 109 1.75 22.57 -6.80
CA GLY A 109 2.20 23.65 -5.93
C GLY A 109 1.16 24.72 -5.56
N THR A 110 -0.11 24.51 -5.88
CA THR A 110 -1.22 25.42 -5.49
C THR A 110 -1.67 25.26 -4.03
N GLY A 111 -1.25 24.20 -3.32
CA GLY A 111 -1.56 24.00 -1.89
C GLY A 111 -2.74 23.09 -1.57
N LYS A 112 -3.19 22.25 -2.53
CA LYS A 112 -4.30 21.29 -2.34
C LYS A 112 -4.12 20.37 -1.14
N SER A 113 -2.94 19.76 -0.99
CA SER A 113 -2.64 18.89 0.15
C SER A 113 -2.74 19.63 1.48
N ALA A 114 -2.32 20.89 1.55
CA ALA A 114 -2.48 21.68 2.78
C ALA A 114 -3.94 21.93 3.15
N ILE A 115 -4.80 22.12 2.14
CA ILE A 115 -6.25 22.23 2.33
C ILE A 115 -6.82 20.88 2.82
N ALA A 116 -6.40 19.76 2.24
CA ALA A 116 -6.81 18.42 2.68
C ALA A 116 -6.42 18.15 4.15
N HIS A 117 -5.18 18.46 4.54
CA HIS A 117 -4.71 18.39 5.93
C HIS A 117 -5.55 19.29 6.85
N SER A 118 -5.85 20.52 6.43
CA SER A 118 -6.68 21.45 7.21
C SER A 118 -8.10 20.94 7.42
N MET A 119 -8.72 20.41 6.36
CA MET A 119 -10.06 19.81 6.43
C MET A 119 -10.07 18.60 7.36
N ALA A 120 -9.08 17.71 7.24
CA ALA A 120 -8.94 16.57 8.14
C ALA A 120 -8.79 17.01 9.60
N GLN A 121 -7.89 17.97 9.89
CA GLN A 121 -7.68 18.47 11.24
C GLN A 121 -8.93 19.15 11.83
N ARG A 122 -9.64 19.98 11.04
CA ARG A 122 -10.90 20.62 11.46
C ARG A 122 -11.94 19.58 11.86
N PHE A 123 -12.17 18.57 11.02
CA PHE A 123 -13.16 17.53 11.30
C PHE A 123 -12.72 16.56 12.39
N LYS A 124 -11.41 16.32 12.57
CA LYS A 124 -10.86 15.54 13.69
C LYS A 124 -11.16 16.23 15.01
N LYS A 125 -10.97 17.56 15.11
CA LYS A 125 -11.31 18.36 16.31
C LYS A 125 -12.80 18.35 16.63
N LEU A 126 -13.66 18.25 15.61
CA LEU A 126 -15.11 18.12 15.78
C LEU A 126 -15.56 16.69 16.14
N GLY A 127 -14.67 15.70 16.11
CA GLY A 127 -15.03 14.28 16.24
C GLY A 127 -15.88 13.78 15.06
N ARG A 128 -15.71 14.37 13.88
CA ARG A 128 -16.49 14.10 12.65
C ARG A 128 -15.62 13.64 11.46
N LEU A 129 -14.32 13.44 11.68
CA LEU A 129 -13.42 12.85 10.68
C LEU A 129 -13.54 11.32 10.77
N GLY A 130 -14.11 10.70 9.76
CA GLY A 130 -14.19 9.24 9.67
C GLY A 130 -12.85 8.64 9.26
N SER A 131 -12.22 9.18 8.22
CA SER A 131 -10.89 8.75 7.78
C SER A 131 -10.17 9.81 6.95
N SER A 132 -8.84 9.70 6.87
CA SER A 132 -8.04 10.47 5.93
C SER A 132 -6.95 9.60 5.32
N PHE A 133 -6.69 9.78 4.02
CA PHE A 133 -5.68 9.04 3.28
C PHE A 133 -5.07 9.92 2.20
N GLY A 134 -3.77 10.18 2.25
CA GLY A 134 -3.06 10.79 1.11
C GLY A 134 -2.33 9.75 0.28
N PHE A 135 -2.36 9.86 -1.04
CA PHE A 135 -1.46 9.09 -1.89
C PHE A 135 -0.05 9.68 -1.89
N VAL A 136 0.95 8.83 -2.11
CA VAL A 136 2.34 9.25 -2.38
C VAL A 136 2.91 8.32 -3.43
N ARG A 137 3.36 8.89 -4.54
CA ARG A 137 3.92 8.10 -5.65
C ARG A 137 5.09 7.22 -5.18
N ASN A 138 5.12 5.97 -5.66
CA ASN A 138 6.14 4.96 -5.33
C ASN A 138 6.23 4.56 -3.86
N VAL A 139 5.24 4.85 -3.02
CA VAL A 139 5.16 4.30 -1.66
C VAL A 139 4.06 3.26 -1.62
N GLN A 140 4.44 1.98 -1.52
CA GLN A 140 3.50 0.85 -1.60
C GLN A 140 2.33 0.98 -0.60
N GLU A 141 2.63 1.29 0.65
CA GLU A 141 1.63 1.47 1.71
C GLU A 141 0.73 2.69 1.47
N ARG A 142 1.13 3.63 0.61
CA ARG A 142 0.36 4.82 0.22
C ARG A 142 -0.22 4.67 -1.20
N GLY A 143 -0.40 3.44 -1.68
CA GLY A 143 -0.98 3.10 -2.99
C GLY A 143 -2.46 2.71 -2.93
N VAL A 144 -3.09 2.51 -4.10
CA VAL A 144 -4.54 2.22 -4.24
C VAL A 144 -5.06 1.07 -3.38
N THR A 145 -4.28 0.01 -3.21
CA THR A 145 -4.70 -1.20 -2.48
C THR A 145 -4.90 -0.99 -0.98
N TYR A 146 -4.38 0.11 -0.43
CA TYR A 146 -4.47 0.45 0.99
C TYR A 146 -5.58 1.46 1.31
N LEU A 147 -6.17 2.14 0.31
CA LEU A 147 -7.13 3.22 0.51
C LEU A 147 -8.37 2.74 1.28
N PHE A 148 -9.16 1.84 0.69
CA PHE A 148 -10.42 1.37 1.29
C PHE A 148 -10.21 0.53 2.55
N PRO A 149 -9.20 -0.37 2.65
CA PRO A 149 -8.85 -1.04 3.90
C PRO A 149 -8.60 -0.07 5.05
N THR A 150 -7.82 1.00 4.80
CA THR A 150 -7.51 2.01 5.81
C THR A 150 -8.74 2.82 6.21
N ILE A 151 -9.58 3.21 5.24
CA ILE A 151 -10.86 3.87 5.55
C ILE A 151 -11.73 2.97 6.42
N ALA A 152 -11.92 1.70 6.06
CA ALA A 152 -12.77 0.80 6.81
C ALA A 152 -12.31 0.57 8.24
N ARG A 153 -11.00 0.37 8.44
CA ARG A 153 -10.43 0.25 9.79
C ARG A 153 -10.60 1.53 10.62
N ASN A 154 -10.34 2.69 10.03
CA ASN A 154 -10.57 3.97 10.72
C ASN A 154 -12.05 4.18 11.05
N MET A 155 -12.96 3.80 10.16
CA MET A 155 -14.41 3.90 10.38
C MET A 155 -14.90 2.92 11.46
N ALA A 156 -14.32 1.72 11.54
CA ALA A 156 -14.57 0.77 12.63
C ALA A 156 -14.01 1.24 13.98
N ASP A 157 -12.93 2.01 13.99
CA ASP A 157 -12.44 2.67 15.21
C ASP A 157 -13.29 3.90 15.58
N PHE A 158 -13.90 4.56 14.59
CA PHE A 158 -14.75 5.73 14.75
C PHE A 158 -16.10 5.41 15.41
N ASP A 159 -16.74 4.30 15.04
CA ASP A 159 -18.09 3.95 15.51
C ASP A 159 -18.25 2.43 15.74
N GLU A 160 -18.94 2.05 16.82
CA GLU A 160 -19.10 0.64 17.21
C GLU A 160 -20.10 -0.11 16.31
N ASP A 161 -21.15 0.55 15.86
CA ASP A 161 -22.14 -0.06 14.96
C ASP A 161 -21.51 -0.30 13.59
N ILE A 162 -20.68 0.63 13.12
CA ILE A 162 -19.83 0.40 11.94
C ILE A 162 -18.88 -0.77 12.14
N ARG A 163 -18.22 -0.87 13.29
CA ARG A 163 -17.31 -1.98 13.57
C ARG A 163 -18.04 -3.32 13.50
N GLN A 164 -19.21 -3.39 14.11
CA GLN A 164 -20.04 -4.59 14.12
C GLN A 164 -20.51 -4.92 12.69
N ALA A 165 -21.02 -3.96 11.93
CA ALA A 165 -21.47 -4.17 10.56
C ALA A 165 -20.32 -4.55 9.61
N LEU A 166 -19.12 -3.97 9.78
CA LEU A 166 -17.94 -4.35 9.03
C LEU A 166 -17.55 -5.79 9.34
N TRP A 167 -17.54 -6.17 10.62
CA TRP A 167 -17.26 -7.56 11.01
C TRP A 167 -18.34 -8.53 10.53
N GLU A 168 -19.61 -8.14 10.51
CA GLU A 168 -20.67 -8.97 9.92
C GLU A 168 -20.47 -9.16 8.42
N ALA A 169 -19.95 -8.14 7.73
CA ALA A 169 -19.66 -8.22 6.30
C ALA A 169 -18.42 -9.07 5.97
N VAL A 170 -17.37 -9.08 6.81
CA VAL A 170 -16.07 -9.70 6.46
C VAL A 170 -15.40 -10.54 7.55
N GLY A 171 -15.95 -10.62 8.76
CA GLY A 171 -15.33 -11.21 9.95
C GLY A 171 -15.14 -12.72 9.87
N ASN A 172 -15.99 -13.43 9.14
CA ASN A 172 -15.84 -14.87 8.90
C ASN A 172 -15.16 -15.21 7.55
N ASP A 173 -14.69 -14.19 6.80
CA ASP A 173 -14.09 -14.35 5.48
C ASP A 173 -12.72 -13.66 5.41
N THR A 174 -11.66 -14.38 5.81
CA THR A 174 -10.27 -13.89 5.82
C THR A 174 -9.79 -13.43 4.45
N ALA A 175 -10.31 -14.05 3.40
CA ALA A 175 -9.98 -13.73 2.04
C ALA A 175 -10.56 -12.42 1.56
N LEU A 176 -11.79 -12.14 1.99
CA LEU A 176 -12.40 -10.84 1.78
C LEU A 176 -11.66 -9.76 2.55
N ARG A 177 -11.20 -10.04 3.78
CA ARG A 177 -10.35 -9.12 4.56
C ARG A 177 -9.01 -8.81 3.89
N THR A 178 -8.47 -9.74 3.13
CA THR A 178 -7.13 -9.63 2.49
C THR A 178 -7.18 -9.34 0.99
N THR A 179 -8.37 -9.07 0.42
CA THR A 179 -8.54 -8.83 -1.02
C THR A 179 -7.79 -7.59 -1.52
N HIS A 180 -7.24 -7.70 -2.74
CA HIS A 180 -6.66 -6.58 -3.47
C HIS A 180 -7.61 -5.97 -4.53
N SER A 181 -8.83 -6.50 -4.68
CA SER A 181 -9.80 -6.00 -5.66
C SER A 181 -10.47 -4.72 -5.15
N LEU A 182 -10.16 -3.57 -5.76
CA LEU A 182 -10.72 -2.27 -5.37
C LEU A 182 -12.26 -2.26 -5.30
N LYS A 183 -12.92 -2.96 -6.23
CA LYS A 183 -14.37 -3.11 -6.25
C LYS A 183 -14.87 -3.88 -5.01
N GLN A 184 -14.28 -5.03 -4.71
CA GLN A 184 -14.64 -5.81 -3.52
C GLN A 184 -14.36 -5.04 -2.23
N GLN A 185 -13.23 -4.34 -2.17
CA GLN A 185 -12.88 -3.52 -1.01
C GLN A 185 -13.92 -2.41 -0.80
N PHE A 186 -14.30 -1.65 -1.83
CA PHE A 186 -15.30 -0.59 -1.67
C PHE A 186 -16.65 -1.17 -1.23
N GLU A 187 -17.09 -2.25 -1.86
CA GLU A 187 -18.40 -2.82 -1.61
C GLU A 187 -18.50 -3.47 -0.22
N ASN A 188 -17.52 -4.27 0.17
CA ASN A 188 -17.58 -5.05 1.41
C ASN A 188 -16.98 -4.32 2.61
N PHE A 189 -16.13 -3.31 2.39
CA PHE A 189 -15.55 -2.55 3.50
C PHE A 189 -16.26 -1.22 3.76
N LEU A 190 -16.98 -0.67 2.78
CA LEU A 190 -17.68 0.62 2.93
C LEU A 190 -19.17 0.50 2.60
N GLN A 191 -19.53 0.06 1.39
CA GLN A 191 -20.92 0.13 0.93
C GLN A 191 -21.88 -0.71 1.79
N LYS A 192 -21.65 -2.02 1.90
CA LYS A 192 -22.51 -2.91 2.69
C LYS A 192 -22.45 -2.61 4.19
N PRO A 193 -21.25 -2.45 4.81
CA PRO A 193 -21.20 -2.17 6.24
C PRO A 193 -21.91 -0.89 6.63
N PHE A 194 -21.95 0.11 5.74
CA PHE A 194 -22.59 1.39 6.06
C PHE A 194 -24.07 1.42 5.64
N GLU A 195 -24.57 0.37 4.99
CA GLU A 195 -25.97 0.26 4.61
C GLU A 195 -26.86 0.15 5.86
N GLY A 196 -27.83 1.05 5.99
CA GLY A 196 -28.73 1.09 7.16
C GLY A 196 -28.13 1.69 8.44
N ILE A 197 -26.84 2.07 8.45
CA ILE A 197 -26.24 2.76 9.59
C ILE A 197 -26.75 4.20 9.68
N THR A 198 -27.31 4.55 10.84
CA THR A 198 -27.80 5.90 11.14
C THR A 198 -26.85 6.63 12.05
N ILE A 199 -25.95 7.43 11.50
CA ILE A 199 -25.10 8.34 12.28
C ILE A 199 -25.62 9.77 12.14
N SER A 200 -25.87 10.43 13.27
CA SER A 200 -26.33 11.81 13.29
C SER A 200 -25.23 12.75 12.80
N GLY A 201 -25.53 13.62 11.82
CA GLY A 201 -24.64 14.66 11.29
C GLY A 201 -23.64 14.18 10.21
N PRO A 202 -22.82 15.07 9.65
CA PRO A 202 -21.88 14.76 8.57
C PRO A 202 -20.64 14.00 9.05
N ILE A 203 -20.15 13.06 8.25
CA ILE A 203 -18.86 12.36 8.44
C ILE A 203 -17.97 12.66 7.25
N LEU A 204 -16.78 13.19 7.50
CA LEU A 204 -15.83 13.53 6.43
C LEU A 204 -14.83 12.40 6.22
N ILE A 205 -14.62 12.03 4.95
CA ILE A 205 -13.52 11.21 4.46
C ILE A 205 -12.67 12.07 3.53
N VAL A 206 -11.37 12.17 3.82
CA VAL A 206 -10.42 12.99 3.04
C VAL A 206 -9.49 12.10 2.23
N ILE A 207 -9.43 12.30 0.92
CA ILE A 207 -8.55 11.59 -0.01
C ILE A 207 -7.66 12.61 -0.72
N ASP A 208 -6.38 12.64 -0.37
CA ASP A 208 -5.42 13.59 -0.95
C ASP A 208 -4.60 12.99 -2.09
N ALA A 209 -4.33 13.79 -3.13
CA ALA A 209 -3.49 13.50 -4.26
C ALA A 209 -3.90 12.26 -5.07
N LEU A 210 -5.17 12.17 -5.51
CA LEU A 210 -5.67 11.04 -6.30
C LEU A 210 -4.81 10.74 -7.54
N ASP A 211 -4.19 11.76 -8.14
CA ASP A 211 -3.23 11.62 -9.24
C ASP A 211 -1.95 10.85 -8.90
N GLU A 212 -1.64 10.65 -7.62
CA GLU A 212 -0.44 9.93 -7.17
C GLU A 212 -0.72 8.46 -6.78
N CYS A 213 -1.94 7.96 -7.02
CA CYS A 213 -2.34 6.64 -6.52
C CYS A 213 -1.68 5.46 -7.25
N GLY A 214 -1.15 5.67 -8.46
CA GLY A 214 -0.53 4.63 -9.27
C GLY A 214 -0.18 5.11 -10.68
N ASP A 215 -0.29 4.21 -11.64
CA ASP A 215 -0.24 4.56 -13.05
C ASP A 215 -1.58 5.13 -13.55
N SER A 216 -1.61 5.60 -14.80
CA SER A 216 -2.80 6.19 -15.43
C SER A 216 -4.02 5.25 -15.40
N MET A 217 -3.81 3.94 -15.53
CA MET A 217 -4.89 2.95 -15.53
C MET A 217 -5.47 2.76 -14.12
N ALA A 218 -4.63 2.60 -13.10
CA ALA A 218 -5.05 2.48 -11.71
C ALA A 218 -5.77 3.76 -11.23
N GLY A 219 -5.26 4.93 -11.62
CA GLY A 219 -5.88 6.23 -11.34
C GLY A 219 -7.28 6.36 -11.95
N GLN A 220 -7.42 6.01 -13.24
CA GLN A 220 -8.71 6.03 -13.91
C GLN A 220 -9.71 5.05 -13.28
N GLN A 221 -9.28 3.83 -12.94
CA GLN A 221 -10.13 2.82 -12.30
C GLN A 221 -10.64 3.29 -10.93
N LEU A 222 -9.77 3.83 -10.08
CA LEU A 222 -10.16 4.35 -8.78
C LEU A 222 -11.07 5.57 -8.90
N ALA A 223 -10.76 6.51 -9.81
CA ALA A 223 -11.58 7.69 -10.08
C ALA A 223 -13.00 7.29 -10.52
N SER A 224 -13.11 6.35 -11.46
CA SER A 224 -14.40 5.83 -11.95
C SER A 224 -15.22 5.18 -10.83
N LEU A 225 -14.55 4.41 -9.97
CA LEU A 225 -15.19 3.75 -8.82
C LEU A 225 -15.70 4.77 -7.80
N LEU A 226 -14.88 5.75 -7.41
CA LEU A 226 -15.29 6.83 -6.49
C LEU A 226 -16.44 7.65 -7.08
N ALA A 227 -16.37 8.02 -8.36
CA ALA A 227 -17.41 8.80 -9.02
C ALA A 227 -18.74 8.04 -9.13
N THR A 228 -18.70 6.73 -9.38
CA THR A 228 -19.92 5.92 -9.63
C THR A 228 -20.56 5.38 -8.35
N HIS A 229 -19.76 5.00 -7.36
CA HIS A 229 -20.24 4.26 -6.19
C HIS A 229 -20.37 5.10 -4.91
N SER A 230 -19.78 6.31 -4.85
CA SER A 230 -19.91 7.19 -3.67
C SER A 230 -21.35 7.55 -3.30
N GLN A 231 -22.25 7.66 -4.28
CA GLN A 231 -23.68 7.90 -4.07
C GLN A 231 -24.40 6.75 -3.33
N LYS A 232 -23.78 5.56 -3.23
CA LYS A 232 -24.33 4.42 -2.51
C LYS A 232 -23.98 4.45 -1.01
N LEU A 233 -23.07 5.33 -0.60
CA LEU A 233 -22.79 5.57 0.81
C LEU A 233 -23.93 6.38 1.44
N PRO A 234 -24.14 6.31 2.76
CA PRO A 234 -25.17 7.10 3.42
C PRO A 234 -24.97 8.60 3.16
N SER A 235 -26.08 9.34 3.02
CA SER A 235 -26.07 10.74 2.53
C SER A 235 -25.34 11.73 3.45
N ASN A 236 -25.09 11.34 4.69
CA ASN A 236 -24.30 12.12 5.65
C ASN A 236 -22.77 11.92 5.50
N PHE A 237 -22.32 10.98 4.66
CA PHE A 237 -20.90 10.80 4.34
C PHE A 237 -20.49 11.77 3.24
N ARG A 238 -19.38 12.47 3.47
CA ARG A 238 -18.82 13.48 2.57
C ARG A 238 -17.40 13.08 2.18
N LEU A 239 -17.12 13.01 0.88
CA LEU A 239 -15.80 12.68 0.35
C LEU A 239 -15.13 13.94 -0.19
N PHE A 240 -14.09 14.40 0.48
CA PHE A 240 -13.24 15.49 0.00
C PHE A 240 -12.03 14.91 -0.71
N VAL A 241 -11.93 15.12 -2.01
CA VAL A 241 -10.89 14.52 -2.87
C VAL A 241 -10.06 15.64 -3.48
N THR A 242 -8.73 15.48 -3.54
CA THR A 242 -7.87 16.40 -4.29
C THR A 242 -7.19 15.69 -5.46
N SER A 243 -6.99 16.40 -6.57
CA SER A 243 -6.29 15.87 -7.74
C SER A 243 -5.64 16.98 -8.59
N ARG A 244 -4.59 16.64 -9.35
CA ARG A 244 -4.16 17.42 -10.52
C ARG A 244 -5.17 17.34 -11.66
N PRO A 245 -5.14 18.29 -12.62
CA PRO A 245 -6.06 18.30 -13.74
C PRO A 245 -5.68 17.29 -14.84
N GLU A 246 -5.57 16.02 -14.49
CA GLU A 246 -5.29 14.95 -15.44
C GLU A 246 -6.58 14.46 -16.09
N HIS A 247 -6.64 14.50 -17.42
CA HIS A 247 -7.88 14.24 -18.17
C HIS A 247 -8.51 12.86 -17.85
N HIS A 248 -7.69 11.82 -17.70
CA HIS A 248 -8.16 10.47 -17.40
C HIS A 248 -8.78 10.33 -16.00
N ILE A 249 -8.51 11.29 -15.09
CA ILE A 249 -9.12 11.36 -13.76
C ILE A 249 -10.35 12.28 -13.80
N ILE A 250 -10.21 13.54 -14.21
CA ILE A 250 -11.29 14.54 -14.11
C ILE A 250 -12.53 14.11 -14.91
N SER A 251 -12.34 13.58 -16.13
CA SER A 251 -13.44 13.15 -17.00
C SER A 251 -14.36 12.10 -16.35
N GLN A 252 -13.89 11.37 -15.33
CA GLN A 252 -14.71 10.41 -14.59
C GLN A 252 -15.70 11.08 -13.62
N PHE A 253 -15.37 12.29 -13.15
CA PHE A 253 -16.15 13.07 -12.19
C PHE A 253 -17.10 14.08 -12.84
N GLU A 254 -16.87 14.42 -14.11
CA GLU A 254 -17.71 15.35 -14.87
C GLU A 254 -19.13 14.81 -15.11
N HIS A 255 -20.10 15.73 -15.21
CA HIS A 255 -21.51 15.43 -15.51
C HIS A 255 -22.20 14.49 -14.50
N LYS A 256 -21.82 14.56 -13.22
CA LYS A 256 -22.45 13.81 -12.12
C LYS A 256 -23.11 14.76 -11.11
N ASP A 257 -24.40 14.56 -10.82
CA ASP A 257 -25.17 15.46 -9.97
C ASP A 257 -24.71 15.48 -8.50
N HIS A 258 -24.16 14.38 -8.00
CA HIS A 258 -23.66 14.25 -6.63
C HIS A 258 -22.21 14.73 -6.44
N ILE A 259 -21.58 15.30 -7.47
CA ILE A 259 -20.18 15.70 -7.45
C ILE A 259 -20.07 17.22 -7.66
N ARG A 260 -19.31 17.86 -6.77
CA ARG A 260 -18.91 19.26 -6.88
C ARG A 260 -17.46 19.30 -7.32
N ILE A 261 -17.16 19.98 -8.42
CA ILE A 261 -15.77 20.22 -8.85
C ILE A 261 -15.43 21.67 -8.55
N GLU A 262 -14.40 21.89 -7.74
CA GLU A 262 -13.86 23.21 -7.43
C GLU A 262 -12.46 23.33 -8.02
N HIS A 263 -12.16 24.44 -8.67
CA HIS A 263 -10.85 24.69 -9.26
C HIS A 263 -10.06 25.65 -8.40
N MET A 264 -8.78 25.35 -8.14
CA MET A 264 -7.89 26.28 -7.45
C MET A 264 -7.74 27.60 -8.24
N GLU A 265 -7.90 27.53 -9.57
CA GLU A 265 -7.85 28.67 -10.48
C GLU A 265 -9.07 29.59 -10.39
N SER A 266 -10.22 29.14 -9.85
CA SER A 266 -11.39 30.00 -9.62
C SER A 266 -11.31 30.82 -8.33
N ILE A 267 -10.34 30.54 -7.45
CA ILE A 267 -10.06 31.37 -6.28
C ILE A 267 -9.47 32.70 -6.75
N LEU A 268 -9.96 33.81 -6.19
CA LEU A 268 -9.47 35.15 -6.52
C LEU A 268 -7.94 35.22 -6.38
N SER A 269 -7.27 35.67 -7.44
CA SER A 269 -5.81 35.81 -7.47
C SER A 269 -5.32 36.76 -6.38
N THR A 270 -6.09 37.80 -6.05
CA THR A 270 -5.81 38.74 -4.95
C THR A 270 -5.82 38.06 -3.58
N SER A 271 -6.77 37.15 -3.32
CA SER A 271 -6.84 36.37 -2.09
C SER A 271 -5.65 35.41 -1.99
N THR A 272 -5.34 34.70 -3.08
CA THR A 272 -4.17 33.81 -3.14
C THR A 272 -2.85 34.56 -2.91
N SER A 273 -2.65 35.73 -3.52
CA SER A 273 -1.45 36.54 -3.31
C SER A 273 -1.33 37.05 -1.87
N ARG A 274 -2.45 37.43 -1.23
CA ARG A 274 -2.47 37.81 0.19
C ARG A 274 -2.07 36.62 1.08
N ASP A 275 -2.62 35.45 0.82
CA ASP A 275 -2.33 34.22 1.58
C ASP A 275 -0.86 33.82 1.46
N ILE A 276 -0.29 33.90 0.25
CA ILE A 276 1.14 33.64 0.02
C ILE A 276 2.00 34.67 0.75
N ASN A 277 1.61 35.96 0.75
CA ASN A 277 2.35 36.98 1.50
C ASN A 277 2.35 36.69 3.01
N LEU A 278 1.20 36.32 3.59
CA LEU A 278 1.11 35.89 4.99
C LEU A 278 2.00 34.67 5.27
N PHE A 279 1.99 33.69 4.37
CA PHE A 279 2.87 32.53 4.46
C PHE A 279 4.35 32.93 4.45
N ILE A 280 4.78 33.76 3.51
CA ILE A 280 6.18 34.22 3.39
C ILE A 280 6.59 35.00 4.65
N GLN A 281 5.76 35.91 5.14
CA GLN A 281 6.00 36.65 6.38
C GLN A 281 6.16 35.69 7.57
N SER A 282 5.34 34.65 7.67
CA SER A 282 5.47 33.67 8.74
C SER A 282 6.80 32.91 8.70
N ARG A 283 7.40 32.74 7.51
CA ARG A 283 8.64 31.99 7.32
C ARG A 283 9.90 32.85 7.43
N LEU A 284 9.84 34.11 6.99
CA LEU A 284 11.01 35.00 6.93
C LEU A 284 11.03 36.06 8.05
N MET A 285 9.90 36.33 8.70
CA MET A 285 9.78 37.44 9.68
C MET A 285 9.33 37.02 11.08
N LYS A 286 8.66 35.86 11.24
CA LYS A 286 8.21 35.39 12.57
C LYS A 286 9.22 34.39 13.16
N GLY A 287 10.00 34.83 14.16
CA GLY A 287 10.99 34.03 14.91
C GLY A 287 12.01 34.90 15.67
N MET A 288 12.89 34.32 16.50
CA MET A 288 13.92 35.05 17.27
C MET A 288 15.07 35.66 16.41
N GLN A 289 15.07 35.45 15.11
CA GLN A 289 16.06 36.00 14.18
C GLN A 289 15.33 36.53 12.94
N THR A 290 15.06 37.84 12.90
CA THR A 290 14.77 38.52 11.64
C THR A 290 16.00 38.39 10.74
N LEU A 291 15.80 37.90 9.52
CA LEU A 291 16.89 37.81 8.54
C LEU A 291 17.35 39.23 8.17
N ASP A 292 18.63 39.53 8.39
CA ASP A 292 19.20 40.84 8.09
C ASP A 292 18.92 41.25 6.64
N GLY A 293 18.34 42.44 6.47
CA GLY A 293 17.98 43.02 5.17
C GLY A 293 16.61 42.60 4.60
N ILE A 294 15.89 41.66 5.20
CA ILE A 294 14.58 41.21 4.71
C ILE A 294 13.41 41.97 5.39
N GLU A 295 12.92 42.98 4.70
CA GLU A 295 11.75 43.80 5.07
C GLU A 295 10.41 43.39 4.43
N MET A 296 9.30 43.96 4.92
CA MET A 296 7.91 43.65 4.52
C MET A 296 7.63 43.79 3.02
N GLU A 297 8.31 44.75 2.37
CA GLU A 297 8.23 44.97 0.93
C GLU A 297 8.75 43.76 0.14
N HIS A 298 9.82 43.12 0.61
CA HIS A 298 10.40 41.93 0.00
C HIS A 298 9.43 40.75 0.04
N CYS A 299 8.72 40.54 1.17
CA CYS A 299 7.69 39.50 1.26
C CYS A 299 6.56 39.72 0.25
N SER A 300 6.12 40.97 0.11
CA SER A 300 5.07 41.35 -0.84
C SER A 300 5.52 41.14 -2.28
N LYS A 301 6.78 41.45 -2.60
CA LYS A 301 7.35 41.22 -3.94
C LYS A 301 7.48 39.73 -4.25
N LEU A 302 7.98 38.90 -3.32
CA LEU A 302 8.03 37.45 -3.49
C LEU A 302 6.63 36.84 -3.71
N ALA A 303 5.61 37.33 -3.00
CA ALA A 303 4.25 36.87 -3.18
C ALA A 303 3.75 37.13 -4.61
N ILE A 304 4.06 38.31 -5.17
CA ILE A 304 3.76 38.63 -6.58
C ILE A 304 4.54 37.72 -7.52
N THR A 305 5.85 37.56 -7.31
CA THR A 305 6.72 36.73 -8.16
C THR A 305 6.30 35.25 -8.15
N SER A 306 5.71 34.76 -7.06
CA SER A 306 5.23 33.37 -6.96
C SER A 306 4.09 33.02 -7.93
N GLN A 307 3.41 34.02 -8.51
CA GLN A 307 2.26 33.84 -9.42
C GLN A 307 1.18 32.87 -8.89
N GLY A 308 0.98 32.85 -7.57
CA GLY A 308 0.00 31.99 -6.91
C GLY A 308 0.48 30.59 -6.56
N LEU A 309 1.77 30.27 -6.73
CA LEU A 309 2.35 28.97 -6.42
C LEU A 309 3.00 28.96 -5.03
N PHE A 310 2.33 28.33 -4.06
CA PHE A 310 2.85 28.12 -2.71
C PHE A 310 4.15 27.31 -2.69
N GLN A 311 4.30 26.33 -3.60
CA GLN A 311 5.54 25.58 -3.71
C GLN A 311 6.72 26.49 -4.06
N TRP A 312 6.50 27.46 -4.97
CA TRP A 312 7.51 28.44 -5.33
C TRP A 312 7.91 29.28 -4.12
N ALA A 313 6.90 29.85 -3.43
CA ALA A 313 7.11 30.65 -2.23
C ALA A 313 7.83 29.87 -1.13
N SER A 314 7.47 28.61 -0.91
CA SER A 314 8.09 27.76 0.11
C SER A 314 9.56 27.46 -0.17
N VAL A 315 9.92 27.13 -1.42
CA VAL A 315 11.31 26.86 -1.79
C VAL A 315 12.13 28.15 -1.74
N ALA A 316 11.60 29.27 -2.26
CA ALA A 316 12.25 30.57 -2.19
C ALA A 316 12.51 31.00 -0.74
N CYS A 317 11.53 30.84 0.16
CA CYS A 317 11.73 31.15 1.59
C CYS A 317 12.85 30.30 2.20
N LYS A 318 12.90 28.99 1.91
CA LYS A 318 13.98 28.12 2.43
C LYS A 318 15.36 28.53 1.93
N GLN A 319 15.45 28.95 0.67
CA GLN A 319 16.69 29.43 0.05
C GLN A 319 17.15 30.77 0.63
N ILE A 320 16.23 31.68 0.92
CA ILE A 320 16.53 32.98 1.53
C ILE A 320 16.92 32.82 3.00
N ALA A 321 16.22 31.95 3.73
CA ALA A 321 16.51 31.68 5.13
C ALA A 321 17.83 30.93 5.35
N ASN A 322 18.25 30.12 4.35
CA ASN A 322 19.50 29.36 4.39
C ASN A 322 20.26 29.60 3.07
N PRO A 323 20.85 30.79 2.88
CA PRO A 323 21.55 31.12 1.65
C PRO A 323 22.82 30.27 1.49
N PRO A 324 23.29 30.05 0.24
CA PRO A 324 24.57 29.41 0.00
C PRO A 324 25.74 30.11 0.74
N PRO A 325 26.82 29.39 1.07
CA PRO A 325 28.00 29.99 1.69
C PRO A 325 28.50 31.20 0.91
N GLY A 326 28.64 32.34 1.59
CA GLY A 326 29.11 33.59 0.98
C GLY A 326 28.01 34.51 0.44
N HIS A 327 26.73 34.10 0.48
CA HIS A 327 25.59 34.94 0.10
C HIS A 327 24.79 35.38 1.32
N THR A 328 24.31 36.62 1.30
CA THR A 328 23.36 37.15 2.29
C THR A 328 21.92 36.76 1.93
N PRO A 329 20.98 36.75 2.90
CA PRO A 329 19.56 36.57 2.61
C PRO A 329 19.02 37.55 1.56
N LEU A 330 19.46 38.81 1.60
CA LEU A 330 19.01 39.86 0.67
C LEU A 330 19.52 39.64 -0.77
N GLU A 331 20.77 39.20 -0.94
CA GLU A 331 21.29 38.81 -2.26
C GLU A 331 20.52 37.63 -2.81
N ARG A 332 20.27 36.59 -1.99
CA ARG A 332 19.51 35.42 -2.42
C ARG A 332 18.05 35.76 -2.74
N TYR A 333 17.44 36.67 -1.99
CA TYR A 333 16.13 37.23 -2.33
C TYR A 333 16.15 37.89 -3.72
N THR A 334 17.16 38.71 -4.00
CA THR A 334 17.28 39.46 -5.25
C THR A 334 17.39 38.51 -6.44
N GLU A 335 18.21 37.47 -6.34
CA GLU A 335 18.34 36.40 -7.34
C GLU A 335 17.02 35.66 -7.58
N MET A 336 16.29 35.29 -6.52
CA MET A 336 15.00 34.60 -6.61
C MET A 336 13.93 35.47 -7.29
N VAL A 337 13.89 36.77 -6.97
CA VAL A 337 12.94 37.69 -7.61
C VAL A 337 13.28 37.92 -9.07
N GLN A 338 14.56 38.14 -9.40
CA GLN A 338 15.00 38.35 -10.78
C GLN A 338 14.70 37.15 -11.65
N SER A 339 14.99 35.95 -11.17
CA SER A 339 14.80 34.71 -11.94
C SER A 339 13.34 34.28 -12.11
N GLY A 340 12.46 34.69 -11.19
CA GLY A 340 11.01 34.46 -11.29
C GLY A 340 10.23 35.57 -12.00
N SER A 341 10.86 36.73 -12.25
CA SER A 341 10.22 37.85 -12.95
C SER A 341 10.09 37.57 -14.45
N ASP A 342 9.00 38.00 -15.08
CA ASP A 342 8.73 37.85 -16.51
C ASP A 342 8.69 36.39 -17.04
N ILE A 343 8.55 35.41 -16.15
CA ILE A 343 8.36 34.00 -16.49
C ILE A 343 6.87 33.65 -16.53
N VAL A 344 6.44 32.82 -17.47
CA VAL A 344 5.05 32.31 -17.50
C VAL A 344 4.83 31.31 -16.36
N LYS A 345 3.69 31.40 -15.65
CA LYS A 345 3.33 30.58 -14.48
C LYS A 345 3.68 29.08 -14.62
N ASP A 346 3.38 28.47 -15.76
CA ASP A 346 3.60 27.03 -15.99
C ASP A 346 5.07 26.62 -15.98
N GLN A 347 5.98 27.56 -16.26
CA GLN A 347 7.43 27.34 -16.24
C GLN A 347 8.08 27.82 -14.95
N LEU A 348 7.37 28.54 -14.09
CA LEU A 348 7.93 29.23 -12.92
C LEU A 348 8.61 28.26 -11.94
N LEU A 349 8.04 27.07 -11.72
CA LEU A 349 8.67 26.03 -10.90
C LEU A 349 9.95 25.48 -11.55
N ASP A 350 9.98 25.34 -12.87
CA ASP A 350 11.16 24.82 -13.58
C ASP A 350 12.31 25.84 -13.51
N TYR A 351 12.01 27.13 -13.62
CA TYR A 351 13.00 28.19 -13.37
C TYR A 351 13.51 28.15 -11.94
N LEU A 352 12.61 28.08 -10.95
CA LEU A 352 13.00 27.95 -9.55
C LEU A 352 13.94 26.78 -9.31
N TYR A 353 13.63 25.58 -9.82
CA TYR A 353 14.49 24.43 -9.64
C TYR A 353 15.87 24.64 -10.28
N ARG A 354 15.93 25.24 -11.48
CA ARG A 354 17.22 25.59 -12.11
C ARG A 354 18.01 26.59 -11.28
N GLU A 355 17.38 27.59 -10.68
CA GLU A 355 18.06 28.60 -9.85
C GLU A 355 18.54 28.07 -8.51
N VAL A 356 17.89 27.02 -7.99
CA VAL A 356 18.38 26.28 -6.83
C VAL A 356 19.55 25.38 -7.22
N LEU A 357 19.50 24.71 -8.37
CA LEU A 357 20.49 23.71 -8.76
C LEU A 357 21.74 24.28 -9.45
N ARG A 358 21.63 25.40 -10.18
CA ARG A 358 22.74 26.03 -10.92
C ARG A 358 23.95 26.36 -10.04
N PRO A 359 23.81 27.08 -8.92
CA PRO A 359 24.94 27.40 -8.06
C PRO A 359 25.59 26.16 -7.44
N LEU A 360 24.88 25.03 -7.41
CA LEU A 360 25.35 23.80 -6.79
C LEU A 360 26.14 22.90 -7.77
N PHE A 361 25.78 22.90 -9.05
CA PHE A 361 26.31 21.90 -10.00
C PHE A 361 26.60 22.40 -11.42
N ALA A 362 26.07 23.54 -11.88
CA ALA A 362 26.07 23.87 -13.32
C ALA A 362 27.45 24.16 -13.90
N ASP A 363 28.36 24.76 -13.12
CA ASP A 363 29.71 25.13 -13.58
C ASP A 363 30.77 24.07 -13.23
N ASP A 364 30.34 22.88 -12.78
CA ASP A 364 31.21 21.77 -12.43
C ASP A 364 30.73 20.51 -13.16
N ASP A 365 31.33 20.19 -14.31
CA ASP A 365 31.02 18.98 -15.09
C ASP A 365 31.06 17.72 -14.21
N LYS A 366 32.05 17.64 -13.32
CA LYS A 366 32.20 16.51 -12.40
C LYS A 366 31.07 16.51 -11.38
N GLY A 367 30.71 17.66 -10.85
CA GLY A 367 29.56 17.85 -9.95
C GLY A 367 28.24 17.46 -10.60
N MET A 368 28.03 17.82 -11.85
CA MET A 368 26.84 17.49 -12.62
C MET A 368 26.73 15.99 -12.92
N ASP A 369 27.84 15.33 -13.28
CA ASP A 369 27.85 13.88 -13.48
C ASP A 369 27.52 13.13 -12.20
N ARG A 370 28.06 13.59 -11.06
CA ARG A 370 27.73 13.07 -9.72
C ARG A 370 26.27 13.29 -9.37
N PHE A 371 25.75 14.48 -9.68
CA PHE A 371 24.35 14.82 -9.50
C PHE A 371 23.44 13.84 -10.24
N ARG A 372 23.67 13.64 -11.55
CA ARG A 372 22.86 12.71 -12.37
C ARG A 372 23.00 11.27 -11.89
N ALA A 373 24.21 10.83 -11.51
CA ALA A 373 24.46 9.48 -11.04
C ALA A 373 23.77 9.17 -9.69
N VAL A 374 23.71 10.14 -8.76
CA VAL A 374 23.06 9.96 -7.46
C VAL A 374 21.54 10.14 -7.54
N LEU A 375 21.06 11.22 -8.17
CA LEU A 375 19.62 11.46 -8.33
C LEU A 375 18.99 10.39 -9.22
N GLY A 376 19.77 9.87 -10.17
CA GLY A 376 19.40 8.70 -10.95
C GLY A 376 18.93 7.52 -10.11
N VAL A 377 19.70 7.16 -9.07
CA VAL A 377 19.34 6.09 -8.15
C VAL A 377 18.04 6.41 -7.41
N VAL A 378 17.91 7.63 -6.90
CA VAL A 378 16.70 8.08 -6.16
C VAL A 378 15.45 8.04 -7.04
N LEU A 379 15.57 8.45 -8.30
CA LEU A 379 14.45 8.53 -9.24
C LEU A 379 14.05 7.16 -9.81
N ALA A 380 15.04 6.30 -10.09
CA ALA A 380 14.85 4.97 -10.62
C ALA A 380 14.40 3.94 -9.57
N ALA A 381 14.53 4.26 -8.27
CA ALA A 381 14.09 3.38 -7.20
C ALA A 381 12.56 3.18 -7.19
N PHE A 382 12.12 1.94 -7.00
CA PHE A 382 10.69 1.57 -6.90
C PHE A 382 10.07 1.86 -5.53
N GLU A 383 10.89 2.26 -4.55
CA GLU A 383 10.47 2.73 -3.24
C GLU A 383 11.43 3.84 -2.76
N PRO A 384 11.00 4.75 -1.86
CA PRO A 384 11.90 5.69 -1.22
C PRO A 384 12.96 4.98 -0.38
N LEU A 385 14.21 5.37 -0.59
CA LEU A 385 15.38 4.76 0.05
C LEU A 385 15.98 5.69 1.09
N THR A 386 16.46 5.14 2.21
CA THR A 386 17.25 5.90 3.17
C THR A 386 18.59 6.32 2.58
N MET A 387 19.26 7.31 3.18
CA MET A 387 20.60 7.72 2.75
C MET A 387 21.58 6.55 2.72
N MET A 388 21.50 5.63 3.70
CA MET A 388 22.36 4.44 3.73
C MET A 388 22.12 3.51 2.54
N ALA A 389 20.86 3.27 2.19
CA ALA A 389 20.52 2.46 1.03
C ALA A 389 20.97 3.13 -0.29
N VAL A 390 20.71 4.44 -0.47
CA VAL A 390 21.14 5.16 -1.68
C VAL A 390 22.66 5.15 -1.84
N LYS A 391 23.42 5.32 -0.74
CA LYS A 391 24.89 5.17 -0.76
C LYS A 391 25.32 3.79 -1.23
N GLY A 392 24.72 2.73 -0.69
CA GLY A 392 25.02 1.36 -1.08
C GLY A 392 24.71 1.10 -2.56
N LEU A 393 23.51 1.46 -3.02
CA LEU A 393 23.11 1.31 -4.42
C LEU A 393 24.04 2.08 -5.37
N HIS A 394 24.37 3.32 -5.01
CA HIS A 394 25.25 4.17 -5.81
C HIS A 394 26.68 3.62 -5.88
N ALA A 395 27.21 3.12 -4.76
CA ALA A 395 28.52 2.48 -4.72
C ALA A 395 28.55 1.18 -5.54
N SER A 396 27.46 0.40 -5.55
CA SER A 396 27.35 -0.81 -6.41
C SER A 396 27.33 -0.48 -7.90
N LEU A 397 26.82 0.69 -8.29
CA LEU A 397 26.83 1.19 -9.67
C LEU A 397 28.20 1.78 -10.06
N ASN A 398 28.84 2.49 -9.13
CA ASN A 398 30.06 3.27 -9.37
C ASN A 398 31.13 2.97 -8.29
N PRO A 399 31.69 1.74 -8.25
CA PRO A 399 32.52 1.28 -7.13
C PRO A 399 33.89 1.97 -7.03
N ASN A 400 34.36 2.59 -8.11
CA ASN A 400 35.68 3.23 -8.18
C ASN A 400 35.62 4.75 -7.94
N GLU A 401 34.45 5.28 -7.58
CA GLU A 401 34.26 6.70 -7.33
C GLU A 401 34.67 7.09 -5.92
N GLY A 402 35.43 8.18 -5.80
CA GLY A 402 35.92 8.71 -4.52
C GLY A 402 34.93 9.61 -3.78
N TYR A 403 33.63 9.53 -4.07
CA TYR A 403 32.58 10.33 -3.43
C TYR A 403 31.41 9.45 -2.99
N GLU A 404 30.62 9.92 -2.03
CA GLU A 404 29.41 9.24 -1.59
C GLU A 404 28.15 9.99 -2.03
N ALA A 405 27.01 9.30 -2.08
CA ALA A 405 25.72 9.93 -2.36
C ALA A 405 25.38 11.11 -1.42
N LYS A 406 25.85 11.06 -0.16
CA LYS A 406 25.68 12.17 0.81
C LYS A 406 26.32 13.48 0.34
N ASP A 407 27.41 13.40 -0.43
CA ASP A 407 28.17 14.57 -0.86
C ASP A 407 27.41 15.39 -1.89
N VAL A 408 26.47 14.76 -2.60
CA VAL A 408 25.52 15.42 -3.50
C VAL A 408 24.24 15.79 -2.75
N LEU A 409 23.61 14.83 -2.08
CA LEU A 409 22.25 14.97 -1.55
C LEU A 409 22.14 15.99 -0.41
N LYS A 410 23.16 16.16 0.42
CA LYS A 410 23.14 17.11 1.56
C LYS A 410 22.82 18.55 1.15
N HIS A 411 23.11 18.92 -0.11
CA HIS A 411 22.85 20.24 -0.67
C HIS A 411 21.41 20.43 -1.15
N LEU A 412 20.60 19.37 -1.18
CA LEU A 412 19.26 19.36 -1.76
C LEU A 412 18.14 19.38 -0.71
N GLY A 413 18.42 19.71 0.56
CA GLY A 413 17.43 19.72 1.65
C GLY A 413 16.24 20.66 1.45
N SER A 414 16.36 21.67 0.58
CA SER A 414 15.22 22.53 0.20
C SER A 414 14.27 21.87 -0.80
N LEU A 415 14.69 20.79 -1.45
CA LEU A 415 13.96 20.08 -2.53
C LEU A 415 13.64 18.62 -2.16
N LEU A 416 14.43 18.02 -1.28
CA LEU A 416 14.32 16.63 -0.84
C LEU A 416 14.23 16.55 0.69
N SER A 417 13.31 15.73 1.19
CA SER A 417 13.34 15.21 2.58
C SER A 417 14.36 14.07 2.70
N GLY A 418 14.86 13.78 3.91
CA GLY A 418 15.86 12.74 4.14
C GLY A 418 17.24 13.02 3.53
N ALA A 419 17.44 14.21 2.94
CA ALA A 419 18.70 14.61 2.30
C ALA A 419 19.87 14.78 3.30
N THR A 420 19.55 15.05 4.56
CA THR A 420 20.51 15.31 5.64
C THR A 420 20.46 14.28 6.77
N GLU A 421 19.44 13.41 6.78
CA GLU A 421 19.24 12.38 7.82
C GLU A 421 19.58 11.00 7.27
N MET A 422 20.15 10.13 8.12
CA MET A 422 20.63 8.81 7.66
C MET A 422 19.51 7.78 7.51
N ASP A 423 18.52 7.82 8.39
CA ASP A 423 17.47 6.81 8.51
C ASP A 423 16.11 7.26 7.95
N VAL A 424 16.02 8.50 7.47
CA VAL A 424 14.80 9.03 6.85
C VAL A 424 14.84 8.73 5.34
N PRO A 425 13.80 8.12 4.76
CA PRO A 425 13.74 7.88 3.32
C PRO A 425 13.80 9.19 2.52
N ILE A 426 14.67 9.23 1.52
CA ILE A 426 14.86 10.36 0.62
C ILE A 426 13.65 10.47 -0.32
N ARG A 427 12.98 11.61 -0.30
CA ARG A 427 11.82 11.88 -1.16
C ARG A 427 11.82 13.32 -1.65
N PRO A 428 11.42 13.58 -2.90
CA PRO A 428 11.04 14.92 -3.32
C PRO A 428 10.00 15.51 -2.37
N LEU A 429 10.20 16.75 -1.92
CA LEU A 429 9.21 17.45 -1.10
C LEU A 429 7.91 17.70 -1.89
N HIS A 430 7.99 17.70 -3.21
CA HIS A 430 6.84 17.80 -4.09
C HIS A 430 7.10 17.04 -5.40
N THR A 431 6.09 16.29 -5.88
CA THR A 431 6.19 15.43 -7.07
C THR A 431 6.57 16.20 -8.34
N SER A 432 6.25 17.49 -8.44
CA SER A 432 6.69 18.34 -9.57
C SER A 432 8.21 18.42 -9.74
N PHE A 433 8.99 18.22 -8.68
CA PHE A 433 10.46 18.21 -8.77
C PHE A 433 10.96 16.93 -9.45
N ARG A 434 10.34 15.79 -9.16
CA ARG A 434 10.57 14.54 -9.91
C ARG A 434 10.20 14.74 -11.38
N ASP A 435 9.01 15.27 -11.65
CA ASP A 435 8.53 15.51 -13.01
C ASP A 435 9.47 16.45 -13.80
N PHE A 436 10.07 17.43 -13.12
CA PHE A 436 11.10 18.31 -13.71
C PHE A 436 12.35 17.52 -14.08
N LEU A 437 12.95 16.76 -13.15
CA LEU A 437 14.22 16.04 -13.39
C LEU A 437 14.12 14.95 -14.47
N THR A 438 12.94 14.38 -14.68
CA THR A 438 12.70 13.32 -15.67
C THR A 438 12.19 13.83 -17.01
N ASP A 439 12.16 15.14 -17.25
CA ASP A 439 11.74 15.76 -18.52
C ASP A 439 12.84 16.66 -19.09
N LEU A 440 13.42 16.25 -20.22
CA LEU A 440 14.52 16.96 -20.87
C LEU A 440 14.17 18.41 -21.26
N GLY A 441 12.93 18.64 -21.71
CA GLY A 441 12.48 19.98 -22.11
C GLY A 441 12.36 20.93 -20.93
N ARG A 442 12.03 20.39 -19.75
CA ARG A 442 11.88 21.15 -18.51
C ARG A 442 13.21 21.36 -17.78
N SER A 443 13.97 20.31 -17.52
CA SER A 443 15.19 20.39 -16.71
C SER A 443 16.44 20.83 -17.46
N LYS A 444 16.48 20.68 -18.78
CA LYS A 444 17.65 20.99 -19.62
C LYS A 444 18.88 20.25 -19.09
N ASP A 445 19.90 20.98 -18.62
CA ASP A 445 21.16 20.44 -18.11
C ASP A 445 20.97 19.52 -16.89
N PHE A 446 19.89 19.70 -16.11
CA PHE A 446 19.59 18.87 -14.94
C PHE A 446 18.79 17.61 -15.26
N PHE A 447 18.57 17.30 -16.55
CA PHE A 447 17.86 16.09 -16.94
C PHE A 447 18.58 14.83 -16.46
N VAL A 448 17.80 13.92 -15.88
CA VAL A 448 18.25 12.61 -15.41
C VAL A 448 17.50 11.55 -16.20
N ASP A 449 18.21 10.91 -17.13
CA ASP A 449 17.68 9.77 -17.87
C ASP A 449 17.64 8.53 -16.99
N ILE A 450 16.46 8.16 -16.52
CA ILE A 450 16.22 6.97 -15.68
C ILE A 450 16.32 5.65 -16.47
N THR A 451 16.25 5.71 -17.79
CA THR A 451 16.23 4.53 -18.67
C THR A 451 17.50 3.68 -18.56
N PRO A 452 18.72 4.22 -18.78
CA PRO A 452 19.96 3.46 -18.61
C PRO A 452 20.22 3.05 -17.16
N LEU A 453 19.63 3.75 -16.19
CA LEU A 453 19.82 3.45 -14.78
C LEU A 453 19.11 2.17 -14.35
N HIS A 454 17.94 1.84 -14.91
CA HIS A 454 17.33 0.53 -14.66
C HIS A 454 18.24 -0.63 -15.11
N GLN A 455 18.95 -0.48 -16.23
CA GLN A 455 19.93 -1.46 -16.68
C GLN A 455 21.11 -1.55 -15.70
N GLY A 456 21.67 -0.41 -15.30
CA GLY A 456 22.75 -0.37 -14.31
C GLY A 456 22.34 -1.05 -13.00
N LEU A 457 21.15 -0.72 -12.48
CA LEU A 457 20.62 -1.26 -11.23
C LEU A 457 20.36 -2.76 -11.32
N LEU A 458 19.88 -3.27 -12.45
CA LEU A 458 19.76 -4.72 -12.68
C LEU A 458 21.11 -5.43 -12.51
N LEU A 459 22.14 -4.96 -13.23
CA LEU A 459 23.46 -5.58 -13.20
C LEU A 459 24.13 -5.43 -11.83
N ALA A 460 24.02 -4.24 -11.22
CA ALA A 460 24.51 -3.97 -9.87
C ALA A 460 23.80 -4.84 -8.83
N SER A 461 22.48 -5.08 -8.97
CA SER A 461 21.72 -5.96 -8.09
C SER A 461 22.26 -7.39 -8.13
N LEU A 462 22.36 -7.97 -9.33
CA LEU A 462 22.84 -9.34 -9.49
C LEU A 462 24.31 -9.48 -9.05
N ASN A 463 25.15 -8.48 -9.36
CA ASN A 463 26.55 -8.51 -8.93
C ASN A 463 26.69 -8.42 -7.40
N SER A 464 25.96 -7.50 -6.75
CA SER A 464 26.00 -7.34 -5.29
C SER A 464 25.47 -8.59 -4.60
N MET A 465 24.33 -9.13 -5.06
CA MET A 465 23.79 -10.39 -4.53
C MET A 465 24.78 -11.54 -4.67
N ASN A 466 25.43 -11.68 -5.84
CA ASN A 466 26.42 -12.73 -6.08
C ASN A 466 27.65 -12.69 -5.16
N ASN A 467 28.00 -11.51 -4.65
CA ASN A 467 29.22 -11.30 -3.86
C ASN A 467 28.95 -11.19 -2.35
N GLU A 468 27.77 -10.68 -1.96
CA GLU A 468 27.48 -10.29 -0.58
C GLU A 468 26.48 -11.21 0.12
N LEU A 469 25.59 -11.89 -0.63
CA LEU A 469 24.68 -12.84 -0.01
C LEU A 469 25.44 -14.11 0.40
N ALA A 470 25.13 -14.58 1.61
CA ALA A 470 25.77 -15.75 2.19
C ALA A 470 24.75 -16.59 2.97
N PHE A 471 25.10 -17.86 3.18
CA PHE A 471 24.33 -18.77 4.04
C PHE A 471 24.20 -18.21 5.46
N ASN A 472 22.98 -18.24 6.00
CA ASN A 472 22.65 -17.82 7.35
C ASN A 472 23.14 -16.39 7.66
N ILE A 473 22.84 -15.43 6.77
CA ILE A 473 23.37 -14.06 6.86
C ILE A 473 22.98 -13.37 8.17
N CYS A 474 21.76 -13.62 8.66
CA CYS A 474 21.29 -13.10 9.95
C CYS A 474 21.68 -13.96 11.16
N ARG A 475 22.52 -14.99 10.97
CA ARG A 475 23.05 -15.85 12.05
C ARG A 475 21.95 -16.45 12.92
N LEU A 476 20.90 -16.97 12.31
CA LEU A 476 19.81 -17.64 13.01
C LEU A 476 20.38 -18.83 13.80
N ASP A 477 20.05 -18.89 15.09
CA ASP A 477 20.64 -19.85 16.03
C ASP A 477 20.04 -21.27 15.88
N SER A 478 18.84 -21.36 15.31
CA SER A 478 18.06 -22.59 15.29
C SER A 478 17.13 -22.65 14.09
N SER A 479 16.83 -23.86 13.62
CA SER A 479 15.79 -24.14 12.63
C SER A 479 14.41 -24.42 13.23
N TYR A 480 14.29 -24.53 14.55
CA TYR A 480 13.03 -24.86 15.22
C TYR A 480 12.09 -23.67 15.43
N VAL A 481 12.61 -22.44 15.31
CA VAL A 481 11.87 -21.20 15.56
C VAL A 481 11.40 -20.62 14.24
N MET A 482 10.12 -20.26 14.12
CA MET A 482 9.61 -19.57 12.94
C MET A 482 10.18 -18.16 12.89
N ASN A 483 10.35 -17.58 11.70
CA ASN A 483 10.89 -16.23 11.52
C ASN A 483 10.15 -15.21 12.41
N LYS A 484 8.82 -15.31 12.49
CA LYS A 484 7.96 -14.42 13.29
C LYS A 484 8.18 -14.52 14.81
N ASP A 485 8.73 -15.63 15.29
CA ASP A 485 8.93 -15.92 16.71
C ASP A 485 10.37 -15.59 17.16
N ILE A 486 11.21 -15.04 16.27
CA ILE A 486 12.58 -14.60 16.56
C ILE A 486 12.53 -13.17 17.08
N VAL A 487 12.69 -13.01 18.39
CA VAL A 487 12.51 -11.73 19.11
C VAL A 487 13.40 -10.60 18.60
N ASP A 488 14.64 -10.89 18.22
CA ASP A 488 15.65 -9.91 17.80
C ASP A 488 15.90 -9.90 16.27
N LEU A 489 14.97 -10.46 15.48
CA LEU A 489 15.16 -10.59 14.02
C LEU A 489 15.36 -9.24 13.33
N SER A 490 14.59 -8.22 13.70
CA SER A 490 14.70 -6.87 13.13
C SER A 490 16.09 -6.26 13.38
N ASP A 491 16.64 -6.43 14.59
CA ASP A 491 17.98 -5.95 14.93
C ASP A 491 19.06 -6.71 14.15
N ARG A 492 18.89 -8.03 13.97
CA ARG A 492 19.80 -8.85 13.15
C ARG A 492 19.77 -8.45 11.69
N ILE A 493 18.60 -8.13 11.12
CA ILE A 493 18.47 -7.63 9.75
C ILE A 493 19.24 -6.32 9.60
N GLN A 494 19.01 -5.34 10.48
CA GLN A 494 19.68 -4.04 10.42
C GLN A 494 21.20 -4.16 10.60
N LYS A 495 21.66 -5.11 11.41
CA LYS A 495 23.08 -5.30 11.72
C LYS A 495 23.85 -6.08 10.66
N TYR A 496 23.25 -7.12 10.09
CA TYR A 496 23.98 -8.09 9.26
C TYR A 496 23.69 -7.98 7.76
N ILE A 497 22.57 -7.38 7.37
CA ILE A 497 22.24 -7.20 5.94
C ILE A 497 22.61 -5.77 5.53
N PRO A 498 23.56 -5.59 4.59
CA PRO A 498 23.85 -4.28 4.00
C PRO A 498 22.58 -3.58 3.49
N HIS A 499 22.45 -2.27 3.75
CA HIS A 499 21.21 -1.51 3.52
C HIS A 499 20.70 -1.50 2.07
N HIS A 500 21.55 -1.80 1.07
CA HIS A 500 21.16 -1.91 -0.33
C HIS A 500 20.60 -3.29 -0.72
N LEU A 501 20.97 -4.36 -0.01
CA LEU A 501 20.58 -5.72 -0.37
C LEU A 501 19.07 -5.99 -0.25
N PRO A 502 18.33 -5.49 0.77
CA PRO A 502 16.88 -5.68 0.84
C PRO A 502 16.14 -5.11 -0.38
N TYR A 503 16.65 -4.00 -0.92
CA TYR A 503 16.13 -3.42 -2.16
C TYR A 503 16.48 -4.30 -3.36
N PHE A 504 17.75 -4.66 -3.55
CA PHE A 504 18.17 -5.51 -4.67
C PHE A 504 17.48 -6.87 -4.68
N CYS A 505 17.30 -7.51 -3.53
CA CYS A 505 16.60 -8.80 -3.42
C CYS A 505 15.14 -8.73 -3.87
N ARG A 506 14.45 -7.60 -3.62
CA ARG A 506 13.04 -7.40 -4.00
C ARG A 506 12.85 -6.88 -5.43
N PHE A 507 13.76 -6.03 -5.91
CA PHE A 507 13.50 -5.21 -7.11
C PHE A 507 14.40 -5.50 -8.33
N TRP A 508 15.37 -6.41 -8.26
CA TRP A 508 16.23 -6.72 -9.42
C TRP A 508 15.42 -7.08 -10.69
N ALA A 509 14.36 -7.89 -10.55
CA ALA A 509 13.53 -8.29 -11.68
C ALA A 509 12.57 -7.18 -12.16
N HIS A 510 12.21 -6.24 -11.30
CA HIS A 510 11.44 -5.05 -11.70
C HIS A 510 12.30 -4.14 -12.59
N HIS A 511 13.59 -4.00 -12.27
CA HIS A 511 14.55 -3.33 -13.14
C HIS A 511 14.74 -4.05 -14.48
N LEU A 512 14.78 -5.39 -14.47
CA LEU A 512 14.78 -6.18 -15.70
C LEU A 512 13.53 -5.88 -16.55
N ASP A 513 12.35 -5.87 -15.95
CA ASP A 513 11.10 -5.58 -16.67
C ASP A 513 11.09 -4.16 -17.27
N ALA A 514 11.52 -3.17 -16.49
CA ALA A 514 11.62 -1.78 -16.92
C ALA A 514 12.59 -1.59 -18.11
N THR A 515 13.69 -2.34 -18.17
CA THR A 515 14.64 -2.26 -19.31
C THR A 515 14.07 -2.75 -20.64
N LEU A 516 13.06 -3.62 -20.60
CA LEU A 516 12.47 -4.20 -21.82
C LEU A 516 11.41 -3.26 -22.42
N THR A 517 10.64 -2.61 -21.55
CA THR A 517 9.53 -1.72 -21.94
C THR A 517 10.04 -0.44 -22.62
N THR A 518 11.27 -0.03 -22.31
CA THR A 518 11.89 1.20 -22.83
C THR A 518 12.65 1.03 -24.15
N GLY A 519 12.63 -0.16 -24.77
CA GLY A 519 13.08 -0.35 -26.15
C GLY A 519 14.59 -0.16 -26.39
N MET A 520 15.43 -0.38 -25.36
CA MET A 520 16.89 -0.20 -25.46
C MET A 520 17.51 -1.10 -26.55
N LYS A 521 18.19 -0.46 -27.52
CA LYS A 521 18.76 -1.11 -28.72
C LYS A 521 19.98 -2.00 -28.46
N MET A 522 20.54 -2.01 -27.25
CA MET A 522 21.71 -2.83 -26.91
C MET A 522 21.70 -3.21 -25.42
N PHE A 523 20.76 -4.07 -25.02
CA PHE A 523 20.80 -4.70 -23.70
C PHE A 523 22.10 -5.52 -23.58
N PRO A 524 22.92 -5.38 -22.51
CA PRO A 524 24.10 -6.20 -22.28
C PRO A 524 23.68 -7.60 -21.82
N TYR A 525 22.89 -8.24 -22.67
CA TYR A 525 22.19 -9.49 -22.44
C TYR A 525 23.16 -10.59 -22.00
N GLN A 526 24.34 -10.61 -22.61
CA GLN A 526 25.41 -11.54 -22.24
C GLN A 526 25.86 -11.33 -20.79
N ARG A 527 26.10 -10.09 -20.35
CA ARG A 527 26.51 -9.80 -18.98
C ARG A 527 25.42 -10.13 -17.97
N PHE A 528 24.18 -9.81 -18.30
CA PHE A 528 23.01 -10.21 -17.50
C PHE A 528 22.95 -11.73 -17.35
N ARG A 529 23.09 -12.48 -18.44
CA ARG A 529 23.10 -13.96 -18.42
C ARG A 529 24.22 -14.54 -17.58
N GLU A 530 25.43 -14.03 -17.70
CA GLU A 530 26.57 -14.47 -16.89
C GLU A 530 26.30 -14.30 -15.40
N LEU A 531 25.81 -13.11 -15.00
CA LEU A 531 25.48 -12.81 -13.61
C LEU A 531 24.29 -13.64 -13.12
N LEU A 532 23.26 -13.84 -13.94
CA LEU A 532 22.11 -14.67 -13.60
C LEU A 532 22.50 -16.15 -13.47
N LYS A 533 23.40 -16.66 -14.31
CA LYS A 533 23.93 -18.02 -14.18
C LYS A 533 24.69 -18.21 -12.89
N LEU A 534 25.58 -17.27 -12.54
CA LEU A 534 26.29 -17.29 -11.26
C LEU A 534 25.32 -17.26 -10.07
N PHE A 535 24.29 -16.42 -10.18
CA PHE A 535 23.25 -16.25 -9.18
C PHE A 535 22.46 -17.54 -8.97
N ALA A 536 21.97 -18.16 -10.05
CA ALA A 536 21.32 -19.45 -10.00
C ALA A 536 22.24 -20.50 -9.36
N ASP A 537 23.48 -20.60 -9.82
CA ASP A 537 24.43 -21.65 -9.44
C ASP A 537 24.90 -21.60 -7.98
N LYS A 538 24.99 -20.41 -7.39
CA LYS A 538 25.63 -20.23 -6.08
C LYS A 538 24.78 -19.54 -5.03
N VAL A 539 23.86 -18.67 -5.44
CA VAL A 539 23.28 -17.65 -4.54
C VAL A 539 21.77 -17.76 -4.40
N ILE A 540 21.08 -18.49 -5.28
CA ILE A 540 19.61 -18.54 -5.29
C ILE A 540 18.99 -18.89 -3.93
N LEU A 541 19.60 -19.81 -3.17
CA LEU A 541 19.10 -20.18 -1.84
C LEU A 541 19.32 -19.05 -0.81
N PHE A 542 20.43 -18.32 -0.90
CA PHE A 542 20.72 -17.19 -0.02
C PHE A 542 19.79 -16.01 -0.31
N TRP A 543 19.41 -15.81 -1.58
CA TRP A 543 18.39 -14.85 -1.96
C TRP A 543 17.02 -15.21 -1.38
N LEU A 544 16.61 -16.47 -1.49
CA LEU A 544 15.36 -16.95 -0.87
C LEU A 544 15.40 -16.82 0.67
N GLU A 545 16.55 -17.04 1.29
CA GLU A 545 16.75 -16.85 2.73
C GLU A 545 16.51 -15.40 3.14
N VAL A 546 17.07 -14.43 2.39
CA VAL A 546 16.84 -13.01 2.64
C VAL A 546 15.39 -12.61 2.41
N LEU A 547 14.73 -13.11 1.35
CA LEU A 547 13.30 -12.86 1.16
C LEU A 547 12.46 -13.43 2.30
N SER A 548 12.77 -14.65 2.77
CA SER A 548 12.09 -15.30 3.89
C SER A 548 12.11 -14.45 5.16
N ILE A 549 13.27 -13.93 5.56
CA ILE A 549 13.41 -13.09 6.75
C ILE A 549 12.86 -11.66 6.58
N LEU A 550 12.75 -11.17 5.34
CA LEU A 550 12.15 -9.86 5.03
C LEU A 550 10.61 -9.91 4.95
N GLY A 551 9.98 -11.05 5.20
CA GLY A 551 8.52 -11.18 5.27
C GLY A 551 7.91 -12.23 4.33
N GLY A 552 8.72 -13.00 3.61
CA GLY A 552 8.27 -14.17 2.84
C GLY A 552 8.80 -14.21 1.40
N VAL A 553 8.69 -15.38 0.77
CA VAL A 553 9.26 -15.62 -0.58
C VAL A 553 8.29 -15.34 -1.73
N SER A 554 7.13 -14.72 -1.47
CA SER A 554 6.15 -14.38 -2.51
C SER A 554 6.71 -13.51 -3.66
N PRO A 555 7.69 -12.59 -3.48
CA PRO A 555 8.26 -11.84 -4.58
C PRO A 555 9.13 -12.68 -5.53
N ALA A 556 9.55 -13.89 -5.12
CA ALA A 556 10.51 -14.68 -5.88
C ALA A 556 9.94 -15.22 -7.19
N ALA A 557 8.70 -15.72 -7.18
CA ALA A 557 8.07 -16.31 -8.36
C ALA A 557 7.86 -15.29 -9.50
N PRO A 558 7.29 -14.09 -9.27
CA PRO A 558 7.22 -13.05 -10.30
C PRO A 558 8.60 -12.66 -10.84
N ALA A 559 9.62 -12.57 -9.97
CA ALA A 559 10.97 -12.23 -10.37
C ALA A 559 11.58 -13.28 -11.33
N LEU A 560 11.45 -14.56 -10.99
CA LEU A 560 11.89 -15.68 -11.81
C LEU A 560 11.10 -15.79 -13.12
N ALA A 561 9.79 -15.52 -13.09
CA ALA A 561 8.95 -15.51 -14.28
C ALA A 561 9.37 -14.41 -15.26
N THR A 562 9.69 -13.20 -14.77
CA THR A 562 10.24 -12.13 -15.60
C THR A 562 11.57 -12.54 -16.24
N ALA A 563 12.49 -13.14 -15.48
CA ALA A 563 13.74 -13.64 -16.05
C ALA A 563 13.53 -14.74 -17.10
N ALA A 564 12.64 -15.70 -16.84
CA ALA A 564 12.31 -16.76 -17.78
C ALA A 564 11.69 -16.20 -19.08
N ARG A 565 10.79 -15.23 -18.96
CA ARG A 565 10.18 -14.53 -20.11
C ARG A 565 11.24 -13.88 -20.99
N VAL A 566 12.22 -13.21 -20.37
CA VAL A 566 13.33 -12.58 -21.09
C VAL A 566 14.20 -13.62 -21.80
N LEU A 567 14.60 -14.68 -21.10
CA LEU A 567 15.41 -15.75 -21.68
C LEU A 567 14.70 -16.45 -22.85
N LYS A 568 13.37 -16.60 -22.80
CA LYS A 568 12.56 -17.17 -23.90
C LYS A 568 12.49 -16.28 -25.13
N SER A 569 12.53 -14.96 -24.96
CA SER A 569 12.39 -13.99 -26.06
C SER A 569 13.64 -13.87 -26.93
N ASP A 570 14.76 -14.42 -26.47
CA ASP A 570 16.03 -14.43 -27.18
C ASP A 570 16.02 -15.43 -28.35
N ARG A 571 16.31 -14.92 -29.54
CA ARG A 571 16.35 -15.69 -30.79
C ARG A 571 17.76 -16.21 -31.12
N SER A 572 18.75 -15.97 -30.27
CA SER A 572 20.14 -16.38 -30.51
C SER A 572 20.27 -17.91 -30.53
N PRO A 573 20.66 -18.52 -31.66
CA PRO A 573 20.86 -19.96 -31.75
C PRO A 573 22.27 -20.28 -31.21
N THR A 574 22.42 -20.35 -29.89
CA THR A 574 23.65 -20.88 -29.28
C THR A 574 23.36 -22.10 -28.41
N LEU A 575 24.30 -23.05 -28.45
CA LEU A 575 24.21 -24.45 -28.02
C LEU A 575 23.56 -24.66 -26.63
N LYS A 576 22.65 -25.65 -26.54
CA LYS A 576 22.20 -26.31 -25.29
C LYS A 576 22.08 -25.37 -24.08
N ASP A 577 21.37 -24.27 -24.25
CA ASP A 577 21.19 -23.31 -23.17
C ASP A 577 20.24 -23.85 -22.11
N THR A 578 20.82 -24.36 -21.03
CA THR A 578 20.09 -24.92 -19.89
C THR A 578 19.66 -23.86 -18.88
N LEU A 579 20.07 -22.59 -19.00
CA LEU A 579 19.76 -21.57 -18.01
C LEU A 579 18.25 -21.34 -17.89
N LEU A 580 17.52 -21.31 -19.01
CA LEU A 580 16.07 -21.23 -18.98
C LEU A 580 15.46 -22.42 -18.21
N ASP A 581 15.90 -23.64 -18.49
CA ASP A 581 15.43 -24.85 -17.80
C ASP A 581 15.75 -24.79 -16.30
N CYS A 582 16.93 -24.25 -15.92
CA CYS A 582 17.32 -24.04 -14.53
C CYS A 582 16.38 -23.06 -13.83
N ILE A 583 16.10 -21.91 -14.45
CA ILE A 583 15.20 -20.89 -13.87
C ILE A 583 13.78 -21.44 -13.74
N VAL A 584 13.30 -22.19 -14.73
CA VAL A 584 11.99 -22.86 -14.66
C VAL A 584 11.95 -23.92 -13.55
N ASP A 585 13.03 -24.70 -13.37
CA ASP A 585 13.17 -25.66 -12.27
C ASP A 585 13.17 -24.98 -10.88
N ILE A 586 13.91 -23.88 -10.74
CA ILE A 586 13.94 -23.06 -9.52
C ILE A 586 12.55 -22.46 -9.25
N GLN A 587 11.82 -22.03 -10.28
CA GLN A 587 10.46 -21.53 -10.10
C GLN A 587 9.56 -22.63 -9.51
N LYS A 588 9.63 -23.87 -10.02
CA LYS A 588 8.90 -25.01 -9.44
C LYS A 588 9.31 -25.29 -7.99
N PHE A 589 10.59 -25.19 -7.68
CA PHE A 589 11.09 -25.31 -6.31
C PHE A 589 10.47 -24.26 -5.37
N VAL A 590 10.42 -23.01 -5.79
CA VAL A 590 9.76 -21.94 -5.02
C VAL A 590 8.27 -22.23 -4.89
N ASP A 591 7.61 -22.65 -5.97
CA ASP A 591 6.17 -22.92 -5.99
C ASP A 591 5.80 -24.05 -5.03
N VAL A 592 6.53 -25.16 -5.03
CA VAL A 592 6.28 -26.32 -4.15
C VAL A 592 6.52 -26.00 -2.68
N PHE A 593 7.51 -25.15 -2.37
CA PHE A 593 8.00 -24.94 -1.01
C PHE A 593 7.78 -23.51 -0.47
N ALA A 594 6.97 -22.68 -1.14
CA ALA A 594 6.76 -21.28 -0.78
C ALA A 594 6.33 -21.11 0.68
N GLN A 595 5.42 -21.97 1.16
CA GLN A 595 4.89 -21.92 2.51
C GLN A 595 5.98 -22.18 3.58
N PRO A 596 6.67 -23.34 3.61
CA PRO A 596 7.70 -23.58 4.63
C PRO A 596 8.86 -22.58 4.54
N MET A 597 9.25 -22.16 3.33
CA MET A 597 10.28 -21.13 3.15
C MET A 597 9.87 -19.80 3.75
N SER A 598 8.61 -19.39 3.63
CA SER A 598 8.13 -18.12 4.18
C SER A 598 8.02 -18.14 5.72
N GLN A 599 7.74 -19.32 6.29
CA GLN A 599 7.61 -19.47 7.74
C GLN A 599 8.96 -19.56 8.46
N SER A 600 9.96 -20.19 7.84
CA SER A 600 11.26 -20.41 8.47
C SER A 600 12.38 -20.52 7.42
N ALA A 601 13.28 -19.54 7.39
CA ALA A 601 14.36 -19.49 6.40
C ALA A 601 15.26 -20.75 6.39
N PRO A 602 15.61 -21.37 7.54
CA PRO A 602 16.35 -22.62 7.57
C PRO A 602 15.71 -23.78 6.79
N HIS A 603 14.37 -23.81 6.67
CA HIS A 603 13.65 -24.87 5.95
C HIS A 603 13.89 -24.85 4.43
N ILE A 604 14.49 -23.79 3.87
CA ILE A 604 15.04 -23.80 2.51
C ILE A 604 16.07 -24.93 2.37
N TYR A 605 16.95 -25.09 3.36
CA TYR A 605 18.10 -26.00 3.29
C TYR A 605 17.79 -27.39 3.88
N ILE A 606 17.02 -27.44 4.97
CA ILE A 606 16.76 -28.71 5.67
C ILE A 606 15.49 -29.42 5.19
N SER A 607 14.59 -28.72 4.50
CA SER A 607 13.36 -29.32 3.98
C SER A 607 13.26 -29.19 2.47
N ALA A 608 13.26 -27.97 1.91
CA ALA A 608 12.99 -27.80 0.50
C ALA A 608 14.01 -28.51 -0.40
N VAL A 609 15.32 -28.29 -0.19
CA VAL A 609 16.36 -28.92 -1.04
C VAL A 609 16.36 -30.46 -0.92
N PRO A 610 16.35 -31.08 0.28
CA PRO A 610 16.34 -32.54 0.41
C PRO A 610 15.08 -33.21 -0.15
N PHE A 611 13.92 -32.54 -0.08
CA PHE A 611 12.65 -33.02 -0.62
C PHE A 611 12.47 -32.70 -2.11
N SER A 612 13.43 -32.01 -2.74
CA SER A 612 13.41 -31.76 -4.18
C SER A 612 13.73 -33.02 -4.98
N PRO A 613 13.10 -33.23 -6.16
CA PRO A 613 13.31 -34.42 -6.98
C PRO A 613 14.77 -34.64 -7.39
N ARG A 614 15.24 -35.89 -7.44
CA ARG A 614 16.64 -36.21 -7.83
C ARG A 614 17.01 -35.73 -9.23
N GLY A 615 16.05 -35.73 -10.15
CA GLY A 615 16.21 -35.26 -11.52
C GLY A 615 16.22 -33.73 -11.65
N SER A 616 15.66 -33.01 -10.68
CA SER A 616 15.61 -31.54 -10.67
C SER A 616 16.99 -30.90 -10.69
N TRP A 617 17.08 -29.73 -11.30
CA TRP A 617 18.32 -28.96 -11.33
C TRP A 617 18.73 -28.51 -9.92
N ILE A 618 17.78 -28.02 -9.10
CA ILE A 618 18.07 -27.54 -7.74
C ILE A 618 18.67 -28.65 -6.87
N SER A 619 18.16 -29.88 -6.95
CA SER A 619 18.66 -31.02 -6.19
C SER A 619 20.06 -31.40 -6.64
N LYS A 620 20.30 -31.54 -7.95
CA LYS A 620 21.63 -31.83 -8.51
C LYS A 620 22.67 -30.77 -8.14
N GLN A 621 22.25 -29.50 -8.10
CA GLN A 621 23.15 -28.38 -7.83
C GLN A 621 23.46 -28.19 -6.33
N TYR A 622 22.45 -28.27 -5.47
CA TYR A 622 22.57 -27.84 -4.07
C TYR A 622 22.61 -28.99 -3.07
N LEU A 623 21.97 -30.14 -3.34
CA LEU A 623 21.97 -31.26 -2.39
C LEU A 623 23.40 -31.76 -2.07
N PRO A 624 24.35 -31.87 -3.03
CA PRO A 624 25.73 -32.24 -2.71
C PRO A 624 26.47 -31.27 -1.78
N ARG A 625 25.99 -30.03 -1.67
CA ARG A 625 26.58 -28.98 -0.80
C ARG A 625 26.07 -29.06 0.64
N LEU A 626 25.10 -29.93 0.92
CA LEU A 626 24.44 -30.08 2.21
C LEU A 626 24.72 -31.47 2.81
N PRO A 627 25.98 -31.82 3.15
CA PRO A 627 26.35 -33.19 3.53
C PRO A 627 25.74 -33.67 4.86
N ARG A 628 25.22 -32.75 5.68
CA ARG A 628 24.60 -33.04 6.99
C ARG A 628 23.09 -32.83 7.01
N THR A 629 22.45 -32.86 5.84
CA THR A 629 20.99 -32.75 5.73
C THR A 629 20.33 -34.13 5.73
N LEU A 630 18.99 -34.14 5.79
CA LEU A 630 18.19 -35.36 5.74
C LEU A 630 18.40 -36.07 4.39
N ARG A 631 18.54 -37.41 4.42
CA ARG A 631 18.61 -38.23 3.20
C ARG A 631 17.27 -38.91 2.95
N ILE A 632 16.62 -38.56 1.85
CA ILE A 632 15.40 -39.24 1.43
C ILE A 632 15.77 -40.55 0.73
N CYS A 633 15.21 -41.67 1.21
CA CYS A 633 15.48 -43.00 0.65
C CYS A 633 14.90 -43.13 -0.77
N ASN A 634 13.64 -42.69 -0.96
CA ASN A 634 12.90 -42.78 -2.22
C ASN A 634 12.39 -41.39 -2.67
N PRO A 635 13.28 -40.44 -3.02
CA PRO A 635 12.84 -39.14 -3.53
C PRO A 635 12.27 -39.29 -4.95
N PRO A 636 11.33 -38.42 -5.35
CA PRO A 636 10.81 -38.43 -6.71
C PRO A 636 11.93 -38.12 -7.72
N GLU A 637 11.82 -38.64 -8.95
CA GLU A 637 12.79 -38.30 -10.02
C GLU A 637 12.48 -36.94 -10.63
N ASP A 638 11.21 -36.69 -10.95
CA ASP A 638 10.76 -35.41 -11.51
C ASP A 638 9.94 -34.61 -10.50
N TRP A 639 9.81 -33.31 -10.74
CA TRP A 639 8.84 -32.50 -10.01
C TRP A 639 7.48 -33.16 -10.12
N PRO A 640 6.74 -33.30 -9.00
CA PRO A 640 5.42 -33.87 -9.06
C PRO A 640 4.59 -33.08 -10.08
N VAL A 641 3.80 -33.79 -10.89
CA VAL A 641 2.87 -33.14 -11.82
C VAL A 641 1.96 -32.17 -11.05
N ALA A 642 1.59 -32.56 -9.83
CA ALA A 642 1.03 -31.67 -8.82
C ALA A 642 2.16 -30.92 -8.09
N GLN A 643 2.45 -29.69 -8.51
CA GLN A 643 3.47 -28.82 -7.91
C GLN A 643 3.02 -28.16 -6.59
N GLY A 644 1.83 -28.50 -6.11
CA GLY A 644 1.31 -28.09 -4.81
C GLY A 644 0.29 -29.12 -4.34
N LEU A 645 0.31 -29.43 -3.04
CA LEU A 645 -0.74 -30.19 -2.39
C LEU A 645 -1.48 -29.24 -1.46
N ILE A 646 -2.68 -28.86 -1.84
CA ILE A 646 -3.61 -28.19 -0.95
C ILE A 646 -4.21 -29.26 -0.05
N GLN A 647 -3.76 -29.31 1.21
CA GLN A 647 -4.36 -30.19 2.20
C GLN A 647 -5.64 -29.59 2.74
N HIS A 648 -6.73 -30.34 2.63
CA HIS A 648 -8.03 -29.97 3.15
C HIS A 648 -8.65 -31.15 3.89
N SER A 649 -9.40 -30.87 4.97
CA SER A 649 -9.97 -31.91 5.85
C SER A 649 -11.33 -32.44 5.39
N ALA A 650 -11.96 -31.82 4.38
CA ALA A 650 -13.26 -32.19 3.85
C ALA A 650 -13.15 -32.83 2.45
N GLN A 651 -14.16 -33.62 2.06
CA GLN A 651 -14.22 -34.28 0.75
C GLN A 651 -14.41 -33.24 -0.36
N ILE A 652 -13.62 -33.29 -1.44
CA ILE A 652 -13.77 -32.39 -2.59
C ILE A 652 -14.61 -33.09 -3.68
N GLU A 653 -15.72 -32.47 -4.10
CA GLU A 653 -16.66 -33.03 -5.08
C GLU A 653 -16.37 -32.57 -6.52
N ASP A 654 -15.98 -31.30 -6.70
CA ASP A 654 -15.57 -30.76 -8.01
C ASP A 654 -14.57 -29.61 -7.84
N ILE A 655 -13.81 -29.28 -8.89
CA ILE A 655 -12.82 -28.19 -8.90
C ILE A 655 -12.83 -27.38 -10.20
N ALA A 656 -12.52 -26.08 -10.10
CA ALA A 656 -12.27 -25.19 -11.22
C ALA A 656 -10.93 -24.46 -11.05
N ILE A 657 -10.29 -24.08 -12.16
CA ILE A 657 -9.01 -23.36 -12.15
C ILE A 657 -9.21 -22.01 -12.86
N SER A 658 -8.66 -20.93 -12.29
CA SER A 658 -8.72 -19.60 -12.90
C SER A 658 -7.92 -19.54 -14.20
N THR A 659 -8.29 -18.64 -15.11
CA THR A 659 -7.62 -18.54 -16.42
C THR A 659 -6.15 -18.12 -16.35
N ASP A 660 -5.76 -17.40 -15.30
CA ASP A 660 -4.35 -17.09 -14.99
C ASP A 660 -3.62 -18.23 -14.24
N GLY A 661 -4.33 -19.30 -13.89
CA GLY A 661 -3.82 -20.44 -13.13
C GLY A 661 -3.41 -20.12 -11.69
N ALA A 662 -3.69 -18.91 -11.19
CA ALA A 662 -3.29 -18.47 -9.86
C ALA A 662 -4.24 -18.96 -8.75
N GLN A 663 -5.41 -19.49 -9.10
CA GLN A 663 -6.44 -19.89 -8.14
C GLN A 663 -7.11 -21.22 -8.53
N ILE A 664 -7.44 -22.04 -7.53
CA ILE A 664 -8.29 -23.24 -7.67
C ILE A 664 -9.52 -23.00 -6.81
N ALA A 665 -10.72 -23.14 -7.36
CA ALA A 665 -11.95 -23.24 -6.60
C ALA A 665 -12.29 -24.73 -6.44
N GLY A 666 -12.85 -25.13 -5.30
CA GLY A 666 -13.28 -26.51 -5.08
C GLY A 666 -14.46 -26.61 -4.14
N VAL A 667 -15.39 -27.48 -4.52
CA VAL A 667 -16.57 -27.82 -3.75
C VAL A 667 -16.18 -28.81 -2.67
N CYS A 668 -16.22 -28.38 -1.42
CA CYS A 668 -15.89 -29.13 -0.22
C CYS A 668 -17.18 -29.56 0.51
N ARG A 669 -17.41 -30.87 0.55
CA ARG A 669 -18.46 -31.52 1.32
C ARG A 669 -17.96 -31.87 2.73
N SER A 670 -18.51 -31.18 3.72
CA SER A 670 -18.35 -31.48 5.15
C SER A 670 -19.73 -31.74 5.78
N ILE A 671 -20.06 -31.11 6.92
CA ILE A 671 -21.44 -31.05 7.45
C ILE A 671 -22.35 -30.24 6.51
N VAL A 672 -21.78 -29.20 5.88
CA VAL A 672 -22.38 -28.41 4.80
C VAL A 672 -21.48 -28.46 3.56
N ILE A 673 -22.07 -28.32 2.37
CA ILE A 673 -21.34 -28.22 1.10
C ILE A 673 -20.95 -26.77 0.90
N SER A 674 -19.66 -26.54 0.67
CA SER A 674 -19.10 -25.20 0.58
C SER A 674 -18.04 -25.10 -0.52
N ILE A 675 -17.85 -23.96 -1.15
CA ILE A 675 -16.78 -23.74 -2.12
C ILE A 675 -15.62 -23.03 -1.42
N LEU A 676 -14.41 -23.55 -1.57
CA LEU A 676 -13.17 -22.90 -1.15
C LEU A 676 -12.36 -22.54 -2.39
N VAL A 677 -11.62 -21.44 -2.33
CA VAL A 677 -10.68 -21.04 -3.36
C VAL A 677 -9.30 -20.97 -2.74
N TRP A 678 -8.33 -21.65 -3.31
CA TRP A 678 -6.96 -21.66 -2.87
C TRP A 678 -6.08 -20.87 -3.81
N ASP A 679 -5.06 -20.24 -3.25
CA ASP A 679 -3.94 -19.74 -4.02
C ASP A 679 -3.12 -20.95 -4.49
N THR A 680 -3.07 -21.18 -5.80
CA THR A 680 -2.45 -22.39 -6.38
C THR A 680 -0.98 -22.52 -6.03
N ARG A 681 -0.32 -21.40 -5.71
CA ARG A 681 1.12 -21.31 -5.45
C ARG A 681 1.46 -21.60 -4.01
N THR A 682 0.80 -20.95 -3.07
CA THR A 682 1.09 -21.13 -1.64
C THR A 682 0.37 -22.32 -1.04
N GLY A 683 -0.68 -22.82 -1.72
CA GLY A 683 -1.59 -23.84 -1.19
C GLY A 683 -2.47 -23.33 -0.06
N LEU A 684 -2.40 -22.03 0.27
CA LEU A 684 -3.19 -21.41 1.31
C LEU A 684 -4.58 -21.08 0.74
N VAL A 685 -5.61 -21.23 1.59
CA VAL A 685 -6.96 -20.77 1.27
C VAL A 685 -6.90 -19.28 0.99
N LYS A 686 -7.27 -18.90 -0.23
CA LYS A 686 -7.30 -17.53 -0.70
C LYS A 686 -8.69 -16.93 -0.66
N TYR A 687 -9.77 -17.72 -0.79
CA TYR A 687 -11.20 -17.37 -0.65
C TYR A 687 -12.05 -18.53 -0.07
N GLY A 688 -13.15 -18.22 0.63
CA GLY A 688 -14.08 -19.21 1.21
C GLY A 688 -13.78 -19.60 2.67
N PRO A 689 -14.57 -20.51 3.28
CA PRO A 689 -15.58 -21.38 2.65
C PRO A 689 -16.92 -20.69 2.35
N PHE A 690 -17.50 -20.96 1.17
CA PHE A 690 -18.78 -20.40 0.70
C PHE A 690 -19.88 -21.46 0.69
N GLU A 691 -20.84 -21.42 1.59
CA GLU A 691 -21.94 -22.41 1.64
C GLU A 691 -22.83 -22.33 0.39
N THR A 692 -23.10 -23.47 -0.24
CA THR A 692 -23.80 -23.54 -1.54
C THR A 692 -25.29 -23.80 -1.40
N GLY A 693 -25.80 -24.03 -0.18
CA GLY A 693 -27.22 -24.28 0.10
C GLY A 693 -27.80 -25.58 -0.48
N GLY A 694 -26.99 -26.36 -1.21
CA GLY A 694 -27.38 -27.58 -1.90
C GLY A 694 -26.18 -28.29 -2.50
N ASN A 695 -26.43 -29.43 -3.16
CA ASN A 695 -25.39 -30.29 -3.69
C ASN A 695 -24.84 -29.74 -5.02
N VAL A 696 -23.52 -29.53 -5.16
CA VAL A 696 -22.97 -28.91 -6.38
C VAL A 696 -22.58 -29.96 -7.42
N GLU A 697 -23.12 -29.87 -8.63
CA GLU A 697 -22.78 -30.77 -9.74
C GLU A 697 -21.57 -30.32 -10.56
N CYS A 698 -21.36 -29.01 -10.71
CA CYS A 698 -20.27 -28.49 -11.53
C CYS A 698 -19.83 -27.10 -11.05
N ILE A 699 -18.55 -26.76 -11.20
CA ILE A 699 -17.98 -25.43 -10.92
C ILE A 699 -17.03 -24.96 -12.05
N ALA A 700 -16.99 -23.66 -12.37
CA ALA A 700 -16.13 -23.09 -13.41
C ALA A 700 -15.73 -21.63 -13.12
N PHE A 701 -14.55 -21.19 -13.57
CA PHE A 701 -14.16 -19.76 -13.55
C PHE A 701 -14.60 -19.03 -14.83
N SER A 702 -14.81 -17.71 -14.76
CA SER A 702 -14.94 -16.85 -15.94
C SER A 702 -13.63 -16.66 -16.71
N ALA A 703 -13.74 -16.25 -17.96
CA ALA A 703 -12.60 -16.06 -18.87
C ALA A 703 -11.52 -15.07 -18.37
N ASP A 704 -11.91 -14.05 -17.59
CA ASP A 704 -10.99 -13.08 -16.97
C ASP A 704 -10.44 -13.53 -15.60
N GLY A 705 -10.75 -14.76 -15.17
CA GLY A 705 -10.33 -15.33 -13.89
C GLY A 705 -10.95 -14.58 -12.71
N ALA A 706 -12.03 -13.84 -12.96
CA ALA A 706 -12.67 -13.04 -11.95
C ALA A 706 -13.73 -13.81 -11.18
N GLN A 707 -14.65 -14.44 -11.89
CA GLN A 707 -15.91 -14.97 -11.38
C GLN A 707 -15.87 -16.49 -11.29
N ILE A 708 -16.75 -17.09 -10.47
CA ILE A 708 -16.93 -18.54 -10.34
C ILE A 708 -18.42 -18.90 -10.46
N ALA A 709 -18.78 -19.69 -11.46
CA ALA A 709 -20.12 -20.24 -11.65
C ALA A 709 -20.21 -21.68 -11.13
N TYR A 710 -21.37 -22.09 -10.61
CA TYR A 710 -21.60 -23.48 -10.17
C TYR A 710 -23.07 -23.93 -10.32
N VAL A 711 -23.34 -25.23 -10.28
CA VAL A 711 -24.69 -25.80 -10.53
C VAL A 711 -25.15 -26.64 -9.35
N LEU A 712 -26.43 -26.59 -8.96
CA LEU A 712 -26.98 -27.36 -7.84
C LEU A 712 -27.84 -28.55 -8.30
N ALA A 713 -27.61 -29.74 -7.74
CA ALA A 713 -28.45 -30.93 -7.87
C ALA A 713 -29.62 -30.86 -6.89
N GLU A 714 -30.68 -30.16 -7.28
CA GLU A 714 -32.08 -30.46 -6.98
C GLU A 714 -32.94 -29.41 -7.72
N ASN A 715 -33.78 -29.89 -8.65
CA ASN A 715 -34.50 -29.19 -9.72
C ASN A 715 -33.70 -29.12 -11.04
N GLY A 716 -33.99 -30.06 -11.94
CA GLY A 716 -33.36 -30.12 -13.27
C GLY A 716 -33.41 -28.78 -14.00
N ASP A 717 -32.25 -28.42 -14.58
CA ASP A 717 -32.00 -27.31 -15.50
C ASP A 717 -31.73 -25.89 -14.93
N ASP A 718 -31.56 -25.68 -13.61
CA ASP A 718 -31.23 -24.35 -13.06
C ASP A 718 -29.70 -24.13 -12.87
N TRP A 719 -29.17 -23.07 -13.50
CA TRP A 719 -27.75 -22.70 -13.54
C TRP A 719 -27.45 -21.48 -12.66
N TYR A 720 -26.40 -21.52 -11.83
CA TYR A 720 -26.02 -20.40 -10.93
C TYR A 720 -24.64 -19.82 -11.33
N MET A 721 -24.58 -18.54 -11.71
CA MET A 721 -23.31 -17.84 -12.02
C MET A 721 -22.95 -16.88 -10.90
N GLY A 722 -21.76 -17.05 -10.31
CA GLY A 722 -21.26 -16.17 -9.27
C GLY A 722 -20.26 -15.17 -9.79
N ASP A 723 -20.56 -13.87 -9.63
CA ASP A 723 -19.59 -12.80 -9.83
C ASP A 723 -18.45 -12.93 -8.79
N ARG A 724 -17.42 -12.07 -8.86
CA ARG A 724 -16.45 -11.78 -7.79
C ARG A 724 -17.09 -11.34 -6.46
N LYS A 725 -18.34 -11.68 -6.17
CA LYS A 725 -19.08 -11.35 -4.96
C LYS A 725 -19.83 -12.57 -4.49
N TRP A 726 -19.31 -13.18 -3.44
CA TRP A 726 -20.03 -14.21 -2.71
C TRP A 726 -21.02 -13.51 -1.77
N GLU A 727 -22.24 -13.33 -2.25
CA GLU A 727 -23.42 -12.89 -1.49
C GLU A 727 -24.48 -13.99 -1.58
N TYR A 728 -25.19 -14.22 -0.47
CA TYR A 728 -26.22 -15.23 -0.23
C TYR A 728 -27.10 -15.68 -1.43
N PRO A 729 -27.66 -16.91 -1.42
CA PRO A 729 -28.31 -17.55 -2.57
C PRO A 729 -29.63 -16.89 -3.04
N ASP A 730 -30.19 -15.97 -2.26
CA ASP A 730 -31.61 -15.61 -2.39
C ASP A 730 -31.98 -14.74 -3.60
N ASN A 731 -31.05 -14.42 -4.51
CA ASN A 731 -31.36 -13.63 -5.72
C ASN A 731 -30.62 -14.09 -7.01
N TRP A 732 -30.14 -15.33 -7.06
CA TRP A 732 -29.43 -15.82 -8.24
C TRP A 732 -30.42 -16.45 -9.22
N SER A 733 -30.86 -15.70 -10.23
CA SER A 733 -31.58 -16.30 -11.36
C SER A 733 -31.23 -15.61 -12.68
N ILE A 734 -30.13 -16.03 -13.30
CA ILE A 734 -30.05 -15.98 -14.77
C ILE A 734 -30.32 -17.40 -15.25
N ARG A 735 -31.57 -17.65 -15.66
CA ARG A 735 -32.00 -18.91 -16.25
C ARG A 735 -31.36 -19.08 -17.62
N LEU A 736 -30.30 -19.87 -17.71
CA LEU A 736 -29.76 -20.33 -18.99
C LEU A 736 -30.50 -21.60 -19.39
N ARG A 737 -31.04 -21.64 -20.62
CA ARG A 737 -31.96 -22.71 -21.06
C ARG A 737 -31.24 -23.96 -21.57
N SER A 738 -29.91 -23.95 -21.69
CA SER A 738 -29.15 -25.10 -22.19
C SER A 738 -27.66 -25.07 -21.82
N TRP A 739 -27.03 -26.25 -21.81
CA TRP A 739 -25.58 -26.44 -21.66
C TRP A 739 -24.74 -25.70 -22.73
N VAL A 740 -25.34 -25.41 -23.90
CA VAL A 740 -24.71 -24.69 -25.02
C VAL A 740 -24.62 -23.19 -24.75
N ASP A 741 -25.61 -22.62 -24.07
CA ASP A 741 -25.64 -21.20 -23.68
C ASP A 741 -24.65 -20.91 -22.53
N PHE A 742 -24.45 -21.86 -21.63
CA PHE A 742 -23.43 -21.77 -20.58
C PHE A 742 -22.01 -21.78 -21.15
N ARG A 743 -21.73 -22.66 -22.13
CA ARG A 743 -20.41 -22.77 -22.75
C ARG A 743 -20.03 -21.54 -23.58
N SER A 744 -20.99 -20.93 -24.28
CA SER A 744 -20.78 -19.72 -25.10
C SER A 744 -20.67 -18.44 -24.29
N TYR A 745 -21.14 -18.43 -23.03
CA TYR A 745 -20.98 -17.30 -22.11
C TYR A 745 -19.67 -17.35 -21.32
N ILE A 746 -19.19 -18.56 -20.98
CA ILE A 746 -17.94 -18.76 -20.22
C ILE A 746 -16.72 -18.89 -21.14
N PHE A 747 -16.88 -19.43 -22.35
CA PHE A 747 -15.85 -19.51 -23.40
C PHE A 747 -16.32 -18.75 -24.66
N PRO A 748 -16.05 -17.44 -24.77
CA PRO A 748 -16.31 -16.65 -25.99
C PRO A 748 -15.43 -17.06 -27.17
#